data_AF-B2WFG5-F1
#
_entry.id   AF-B2WFG5-F1
#
_cell.length_a   1.000
_cell.length_b   1.000
_cell.length_c   1.000
_cell.angle_alpha   90.00
_cell.angle_beta   90.00
_cell.angle_gamma   90.00
#
_symmetry.space_group_name_H-M   'P 1'
#
loop_
_entity.id
_entity.type
_entity.pdbx_description
1 polymer ?
#
loop_
_entity_poly.entity_id
_entity_poly.type
_entity_poly.pdbx_seq_one_letter_code
_entity_poly.pdbx_strand_id
1 'polypeptide(L)'
;MTPPQDATPKLPKYPADIEASMVLPRHRASPADSLASLPYRRSNPSLSKLFESTTSISTSRPNSGAATPTQSTVQPSVFSPGSRLSGTGTPSTLPPGVSDEYRTLIQQAFVPCVAVLADAQTDELIRAKGLEGGLLQLLRPFGESVPGKVTIRDSNGASKSWDDFGVRFIGVDDAYPDLRVDTGGQRTSTSSIRRPRRTGGDVSQIEELVDRHLQYSEFNRQDPVPDYMNKGEAPVPQTDSTSSPFHTLYLRRLLSGLPVVPHETFSHPVAGIIAISSRNPHPIEELRRLYNRQHDGDLRFPQWVENDFLRYYVLIHDEETGDIAKSNQTFDSMKRHFGLHCHLLRLKSQQCIASDDDSVRLPTCEWMSASEELAEIQRRETTDDITDPAPYFPDSDISSLRTFIRELVTQSIIPNMERSVSTWNEQILSRRRGLSGRFMSLSKRWTPFGSSRTSSSSSSTISSNSNYDSLQGFYRPDAPEAIMRRLADYCFMLRDWKLALSTYDILRTDFQNDKAWRHYAGAAEMAALSALMNPQPLSSTPKTRAENIDAWIEAASYSYTDRQRSAAPYYALRTLVLSFELLRLRGPAAADDAARWATRILDAHLVGPAGHALITERISACYAIRTGTGHYKLGSRRRKAALWAVLAAQNWFQQEKAVQAERALDTALKLFNTRIEHSGTPGSVGLGSVGKLPYDDMQLFIDLLRQQIMGLRLLNQGYVDDDDLPDRRAAQTSDDDDGEEGGVKGAKVEDIQPEALDKSPRAKRKSLMVAGEGMGGGVGPLSPAALAVERREGEGGGRVDEGFE
;
A
#
# COMPACT_ATOMS: atom_id res chain seq x y z
N MET A 1 54.10 -27.65 55.45
CA MET A 1 53.30 -27.28 56.65
C MET A 1 51.92 -26.83 56.18
N THR A 2 50.89 -27.07 56.98
CA THR A 2 49.47 -26.74 56.70
C THR A 2 49.06 -25.41 57.42
N PRO A 3 47.78 -25.01 57.63
CA PRO A 3 47.21 -23.71 57.20
C PRO A 3 46.76 -22.87 58.45
N PRO A 4 45.65 -22.08 58.56
CA PRO A 4 44.62 -21.60 57.60
C PRO A 4 44.07 -20.13 57.81
N GLN A 5 42.99 -19.80 57.07
CA GLN A 5 41.77 -19.07 57.50
C GLN A 5 41.60 -17.52 57.56
N ASP A 6 40.36 -17.18 57.16
CA ASP A 6 39.48 -15.99 57.30
C ASP A 6 39.75 -14.89 58.37
N ALA A 7 39.43 -13.64 57.98
CA ALA A 7 38.75 -12.66 58.85
C ALA A 7 38.01 -11.55 58.05
N THR A 8 36.89 -11.07 58.60
CA THR A 8 35.87 -10.16 58.03
C THR A 8 36.26 -8.66 57.90
N PRO A 9 35.56 -7.87 57.06
CA PRO A 9 35.86 -6.45 56.81
C PRO A 9 35.33 -5.47 57.89
N LYS A 10 35.91 -4.25 57.94
CA LYS A 10 35.48 -3.14 58.82
C LYS A 10 34.53 -2.17 58.08
N LEU A 11 33.46 -1.73 58.75
CA LEU A 11 32.52 -0.72 58.25
C LEU A 11 33.10 0.71 58.29
N PRO A 12 32.78 1.57 57.30
CA PRO A 12 32.78 3.03 57.45
C PRO A 12 31.50 3.55 58.15
N LYS A 13 31.57 4.75 58.73
CA LYS A 13 30.50 5.37 59.53
C LYS A 13 29.50 6.15 58.67
N TYR A 14 28.23 6.15 59.07
CA TYR A 14 27.22 7.10 58.60
C TYR A 14 27.12 8.31 59.57
N PRO A 15 26.92 9.54 59.08
CA PRO A 15 26.26 10.59 59.86
C PRO A 15 24.75 10.33 59.88
N ALA A 16 24.10 10.62 61.01
CA ALA A 16 22.66 10.52 61.15
C ALA A 16 22.00 11.84 60.75
N ASP A 17 20.99 11.76 59.88
CA ASP A 17 19.72 12.46 60.06
C ASP A 17 18.65 11.69 59.27
N ILE A 18 17.55 11.35 59.95
CA ILE A 18 16.38 10.66 59.41
C ILE A 18 15.22 11.65 59.49
N GLU A 19 14.25 11.53 58.55
CA GLU A 19 13.09 12.43 58.37
C GLU A 19 13.27 13.63 57.42
N ALA A 20 13.66 13.34 56.17
CA ALA A 20 13.29 14.15 55.01
C ALA A 20 12.81 13.25 53.85
N SER A 21 11.68 12.56 54.07
CA SER A 21 11.06 11.68 53.07
C SER A 21 10.26 12.45 52.01
N MET A 22 10.17 11.84 50.82
CA MET A 22 9.27 12.19 49.69
C MET A 22 9.67 13.36 48.76
N VAL A 23 10.71 13.13 47.94
CA VAL A 23 10.66 13.51 46.51
C VAL A 23 11.08 12.31 45.67
N LEU A 24 10.18 11.81 44.81
CA LEU A 24 10.49 10.76 43.85
C LEU A 24 11.40 11.32 42.74
N PRO A 25 12.57 10.70 42.44
CA PRO A 25 13.34 11.06 41.26
C PRO A 25 12.50 10.80 40.01
N ARG A 26 12.39 11.82 39.14
CA ARG A 26 11.74 11.65 37.82
C ARG A 26 12.43 10.52 37.06
N HIS A 27 11.62 9.69 36.40
CA HIS A 27 12.06 8.64 35.48
C HIS A 27 13.17 9.19 34.57
N ARG A 28 14.39 8.62 34.65
CA ARG A 28 15.36 8.78 33.57
C ARG A 28 14.79 8.08 32.34
N ALA A 29 14.75 8.80 31.22
CA ALA A 29 14.44 8.24 29.92
C ALA A 29 15.41 7.09 29.59
N SER A 30 14.99 6.18 28.73
CA SER A 30 15.83 5.04 28.34
C SER A 30 17.00 5.55 27.47
N PRO A 31 18.17 4.89 27.45
CA PRO A 31 19.28 5.32 26.59
C PRO A 31 18.90 5.45 25.11
N ALA A 32 17.87 4.72 24.66
CA ALA A 32 17.31 4.82 23.31
C ALA A 32 16.77 6.23 22.97
N ASP A 33 16.09 6.90 23.91
CA ASP A 33 15.48 8.22 23.66
C ASP A 33 16.56 9.31 23.46
N SER A 34 17.75 9.10 24.04
CA SER A 34 18.89 10.03 23.90
C SER A 34 19.69 9.81 22.60
N LEU A 35 19.49 8.68 21.90
CA LEU A 35 20.13 8.43 20.61
C LEU A 35 19.34 9.02 19.44
N ALA A 36 18.03 9.26 19.61
CA ALA A 36 17.18 9.90 18.63
C ALA A 36 17.49 11.40 18.42
N SER A 37 18.22 12.04 19.33
CA SER A 37 18.58 13.47 19.26
C SER A 37 19.98 13.74 18.69
N LEU A 38 20.73 12.72 18.30
CA LEU A 38 22.04 12.87 17.66
C LEU A 38 21.88 12.98 16.13
N PRO A 39 22.70 13.81 15.44
CA PRO A 39 22.69 13.85 13.99
C PRO A 39 23.00 12.46 13.43
N TYR A 40 22.18 12.03 12.46
CA TYR A 40 22.16 10.70 11.85
C TYR A 40 23.57 10.12 11.66
N ARG A 41 23.86 8.98 12.32
CA ARG A 41 25.17 8.32 12.25
C ARG A 41 25.49 8.06 10.78
N ARG A 42 26.56 8.68 10.28
CA ARG A 42 26.90 8.70 8.84
C ARG A 42 26.87 7.28 8.24
N SER A 43 25.90 7.07 7.34
CA SER A 43 25.86 6.02 6.32
C SER A 43 26.43 4.65 6.73
N ASN A 44 25.61 3.77 7.34
CA ASN A 44 25.86 2.33 7.22
C ASN A 44 25.62 1.94 5.75
N PRO A 45 26.62 1.44 4.98
CA PRO A 45 26.42 1.06 3.58
C PRO A 45 25.41 -0.07 3.40
N SER A 46 25.14 -0.88 4.43
CA SER A 46 24.09 -1.89 4.38
C SER A 46 22.67 -1.28 4.36
N LEU A 47 22.48 -0.05 4.87
CA LEU A 47 21.20 0.66 4.81
C LEU A 47 20.94 1.25 3.42
N SER A 48 21.98 1.65 2.68
CA SER A 48 21.81 2.33 1.39
C SER A 48 20.97 1.48 0.44
N LYS A 49 21.22 0.16 0.38
CA LYS A 49 20.50 -0.79 -0.48
C LYS A 49 19.00 -0.92 -0.17
N LEU A 50 18.56 -0.65 1.07
CA LEU A 50 17.12 -0.65 1.41
C LEU A 50 16.46 0.61 0.83
N PHE A 51 17.04 1.78 1.10
CA PHE A 51 16.53 3.07 0.67
C PHE A 51 16.73 3.35 -0.83
N GLU A 52 17.77 2.78 -1.45
CA GLU A 52 18.05 2.80 -2.88
C GLU A 52 16.83 2.33 -3.66
N SER A 53 16.18 1.25 -3.23
CA SER A 53 15.01 0.64 -3.90
C SER A 53 13.82 1.60 -4.10
N THR A 54 13.72 2.65 -3.29
CA THR A 54 12.73 3.72 -3.45
C THR A 54 13.24 4.80 -4.40
N THR A 55 14.51 5.20 -4.29
CA THR A 55 15.08 6.30 -5.10
C THR A 55 15.50 5.90 -6.51
N SER A 56 15.78 4.62 -6.77
CA SER A 56 16.28 4.10 -8.04
C SER A 56 15.18 3.61 -9.00
N ILE A 57 13.91 3.97 -8.76
CA ILE A 57 12.77 3.57 -9.60
C ILE A 57 12.79 4.37 -10.92
N SER A 58 13.69 3.96 -11.81
CA SER A 58 13.62 4.13 -13.25
C SER A 58 13.88 2.78 -13.90
N THR A 59 12.83 1.95 -13.92
CA THR A 59 12.67 0.72 -14.70
C THR A 59 13.96 -0.02 -15.08
N SER A 60 14.68 -0.56 -14.10
CA SER A 60 15.71 -1.58 -14.32
C SER A 60 15.37 -2.83 -13.52
N ARG A 61 15.28 -3.96 -14.22
CA ARG A 61 15.29 -5.28 -13.60
C ARG A 61 16.63 -5.46 -12.87
N PRO A 62 16.73 -6.32 -11.84
CA PRO A 62 18.02 -6.78 -11.37
C PRO A 62 18.73 -7.50 -12.54
N ASN A 63 19.67 -6.80 -13.16
CA ASN A 63 20.55 -7.39 -14.16
C ASN A 63 21.41 -8.42 -13.44
N SER A 64 21.39 -9.68 -13.90
CA SER A 64 22.31 -10.69 -13.40
C SER A 64 23.74 -10.17 -13.53
N GLY A 65 24.48 -10.18 -12.42
CA GLY A 65 25.88 -9.78 -12.42
C GLY A 65 26.72 -10.78 -13.19
N ALA A 66 27.07 -10.45 -14.43
CA ALA A 66 28.18 -11.05 -15.16
C ALA A 66 29.21 -9.96 -15.39
N ALA A 67 30.46 -10.21 -15.01
CA ALA A 67 31.54 -9.24 -15.11
C ALA A 67 31.93 -8.97 -16.57
N THR A 68 32.59 -7.82 -16.79
CA THR A 68 33.21 -7.33 -18.04
C THR A 68 32.26 -6.69 -19.07
N PRO A 69 32.46 -5.41 -19.44
CA PRO A 69 31.68 -4.75 -20.49
C PRO A 69 32.31 -4.94 -21.88
N THR A 70 31.80 -5.86 -22.68
CA THR A 70 32.07 -5.89 -24.13
C THR A 70 31.00 -5.09 -24.89
N GLN A 71 31.39 -3.95 -25.46
CA GLN A 71 30.49 -3.13 -26.29
C GLN A 71 30.06 -3.89 -27.55
N SER A 72 28.75 -4.11 -27.72
CA SER A 72 28.18 -4.51 -29.01
C SER A 72 27.39 -3.35 -29.61
N THR A 73 28.05 -2.56 -30.47
CA THR A 73 27.39 -1.49 -31.23
C THR A 73 26.46 -2.07 -32.28
N VAL A 74 25.14 -1.98 -32.06
CA VAL A 74 24.13 -2.27 -33.08
C VAL A 74 23.35 -0.98 -33.36
N GLN A 75 23.48 -0.48 -34.58
CA GLN A 75 22.77 0.74 -35.02
C GLN A 75 21.26 0.49 -35.11
N PRO A 76 20.42 1.52 -34.83
CA PRO A 76 18.97 1.36 -34.91
C PRO A 76 18.50 1.28 -36.36
N SER A 77 17.90 0.15 -36.74
CA SER A 77 17.22 -0.01 -38.03
C SER A 77 15.88 0.73 -38.04
N VAL A 78 15.67 1.58 -39.05
CA VAL A 78 14.49 2.45 -39.19
C VAL A 78 13.23 1.69 -39.65
N PHE A 79 13.35 0.40 -40.02
CA PHE A 79 12.24 -0.40 -40.54
C PHE A 79 12.02 -1.70 -39.75
N SER A 80 11.59 -1.57 -38.51
CA SER A 80 10.95 -2.66 -37.75
C SER A 80 9.93 -2.08 -36.76
N PRO A 81 8.68 -2.58 -36.73
CA PRO A 81 7.69 -2.09 -35.78
C PRO A 81 8.11 -2.47 -34.36
N GLY A 82 8.10 -1.49 -33.45
CA GLY A 82 8.58 -1.65 -32.07
C GLY A 82 7.98 -2.86 -31.36
N SER A 83 8.80 -3.50 -30.52
CA SER A 83 8.43 -4.68 -29.73
C SER A 83 7.11 -4.45 -28.99
N ARG A 84 6.09 -5.21 -29.36
CA ARG A 84 4.74 -5.08 -28.81
C ARG A 84 4.73 -5.68 -27.40
N LEU A 85 4.44 -4.85 -26.39
CA LEU A 85 3.94 -5.31 -25.10
C LEU A 85 2.76 -6.27 -25.36
N SER A 86 2.90 -7.53 -24.95
CA SER A 86 2.00 -8.61 -25.37
C SER A 86 1.67 -9.50 -24.16
N GLY A 87 0.60 -9.10 -23.47
CA GLY A 87 0.02 -9.74 -22.29
C GLY A 87 -1.22 -8.97 -21.79
N THR A 88 -1.10 -7.65 -21.66
CA THR A 88 -2.21 -6.73 -21.38
C THR A 88 -2.66 -6.00 -22.63
N GLY A 89 -3.98 -5.83 -22.78
CA GLY A 89 -4.49 -4.68 -23.51
C GLY A 89 -4.31 -3.45 -22.64
N THR A 90 -3.15 -2.79 -22.67
CA THR A 90 -3.08 -1.38 -22.27
C THR A 90 -4.13 -0.61 -23.09
N PRO A 91 -4.89 0.33 -22.50
CA PRO A 91 -5.77 1.19 -23.30
C PRO A 91 -4.92 1.81 -24.42
N SER A 92 -5.44 1.82 -25.65
CA SER A 92 -4.64 1.88 -26.88
C SER A 92 -3.76 3.12 -27.04
N THR A 93 -3.96 4.14 -26.22
CA THR A 93 -2.90 5.03 -25.72
C THR A 93 -3.21 5.37 -24.26
N LEU A 94 -2.22 5.32 -23.37
CA LEU A 94 -2.32 5.99 -22.07
C LEU A 94 -2.26 7.52 -22.27
N PRO A 95 -2.90 8.33 -21.41
CA PRO A 95 -2.75 9.79 -21.49
C PRO A 95 -1.26 10.19 -21.41
N PRO A 96 -0.80 11.20 -22.16
CA PRO A 96 0.60 11.62 -22.14
C PRO A 96 1.12 11.87 -20.72
N GLY A 97 2.24 11.24 -20.39
CA GLY A 97 2.86 11.27 -19.07
C GLY A 97 2.27 10.29 -18.03
N VAL A 98 1.15 9.60 -18.29
CA VAL A 98 0.55 8.67 -17.32
C VAL A 98 1.13 7.25 -17.48
N SER A 99 1.73 6.73 -16.41
CA SER A 99 2.25 5.36 -16.32
C SER A 99 1.18 4.35 -15.90
N ASP A 100 1.30 3.08 -16.36
CA ASP A 100 0.46 1.97 -15.88
C ASP A 100 0.97 1.34 -14.56
N GLU A 101 2.06 1.90 -13.99
CA GLU A 101 2.75 1.46 -12.77
C GLU A 101 1.79 1.05 -11.63
N TYR A 102 0.81 1.90 -11.31
CA TYR A 102 -0.15 1.63 -10.23
C TYR A 102 -1.13 0.50 -10.56
N ARG A 103 -1.50 0.31 -11.84
CA ARG A 103 -2.29 -0.86 -12.25
C ARG A 103 -1.49 -2.15 -12.06
N THR A 104 -0.23 -2.16 -12.50
CA THR A 104 0.65 -3.33 -12.33
C THR A 104 0.88 -3.63 -10.85
N LEU A 105 1.11 -2.61 -10.03
CA LEU A 105 1.24 -2.76 -8.58
C LEU A 105 -0.04 -3.37 -7.95
N ILE A 106 -1.23 -2.93 -8.36
CA ILE A 106 -2.51 -3.52 -7.94
C ILE A 106 -2.62 -5.00 -8.36
N GLN A 107 -2.21 -5.33 -9.60
CA GLN A 107 -2.23 -6.72 -10.09
C GLN A 107 -1.24 -7.64 -9.36
N GLN A 108 -0.14 -7.10 -8.86
CA GLN A 108 0.89 -7.84 -8.10
C GLN A 108 0.56 -7.93 -6.60
N ALA A 109 -0.29 -7.04 -6.08
CA ALA A 109 -0.81 -7.11 -4.72
C ALA A 109 -1.83 -8.24 -4.55
N PHE A 110 -2.83 -8.28 -5.43
CA PHE A 110 -3.94 -9.24 -5.37
C PHE A 110 -3.60 -10.51 -6.16
N VAL A 111 -2.67 -11.29 -5.62
CA VAL A 111 -2.21 -12.58 -6.18
C VAL A 111 -2.44 -13.72 -5.18
N PRO A 112 -2.45 -15.00 -5.62
CA PRO A 112 -2.80 -16.11 -4.75
C PRO A 112 -1.83 -16.32 -3.58
N CYS A 113 -2.36 -16.49 -2.37
CA CYS A 113 -1.57 -16.81 -1.17
C CYS A 113 -1.34 -18.31 -1.02
N VAL A 114 -0.13 -18.69 -0.62
CA VAL A 114 0.33 -20.06 -0.42
C VAL A 114 0.91 -20.17 0.99
N ALA A 115 0.29 -20.98 1.85
CA ALA A 115 0.81 -21.25 3.18
C ALA A 115 2.11 -22.08 3.08
N VAL A 116 3.10 -21.81 3.94
CA VAL A 116 4.34 -22.59 4.03
C VAL A 116 4.47 -23.19 5.42
N LEU A 117 4.59 -24.52 5.47
CA LEU A 117 4.88 -25.29 6.66
C LEU A 117 6.07 -26.22 6.38
N ALA A 118 7.10 -26.15 7.22
CA ALA A 118 8.31 -26.96 7.10
C ALA A 118 8.56 -27.79 8.37
N ASP A 119 9.20 -28.94 8.22
CA ASP A 119 9.73 -29.70 9.35
C ASP A 119 10.96 -29.00 9.97
N ALA A 120 11.28 -29.34 11.22
CA ALA A 120 12.37 -28.67 11.94
C ALA A 120 13.74 -28.83 11.25
N GLN A 121 13.99 -29.98 10.59
CA GLN A 121 15.25 -30.26 9.90
C GLN A 121 15.40 -29.46 8.60
N THR A 122 14.31 -29.28 7.84
CA THR A 122 14.27 -28.32 6.72
C THR A 122 14.64 -26.93 7.18
N ASP A 123 14.00 -26.48 8.25
CA ASP A 123 14.15 -25.11 8.72
C ASP A 123 15.56 -24.87 9.30
N GLU A 124 16.16 -25.87 9.95
CA GLU A 124 17.56 -25.87 10.39
C GLU A 124 18.55 -25.83 9.21
N LEU A 125 18.32 -26.64 8.15
CA LEU A 125 19.10 -26.62 6.92
C LEU A 125 19.10 -25.23 6.26
N ILE A 126 17.96 -24.55 6.21
CA ILE A 126 17.86 -23.21 5.62
C ILE A 126 18.49 -22.14 6.53
N ARG A 127 18.37 -22.26 7.85
CA ARG A 127 19.02 -21.34 8.81
C ARG A 127 20.54 -21.43 8.75
N ALA A 128 21.11 -22.62 8.52
CA ALA A 128 22.56 -22.80 8.32
C ALA A 128 23.11 -21.99 7.12
N LYS A 129 22.25 -21.60 6.18
CA LYS A 129 22.60 -20.78 5.00
C LYS A 129 22.36 -19.27 5.22
N GLY A 130 22.19 -18.84 6.48
CA GLY A 130 22.02 -17.43 6.85
C GLY A 130 20.57 -16.90 6.84
N LEU A 131 19.57 -17.77 6.73
CA LEU A 131 18.15 -17.38 6.68
C LEU A 131 17.39 -17.81 7.96
N GLU A 132 17.43 -16.95 8.99
CA GLU A 132 16.78 -17.18 10.30
C GLU A 132 15.26 -17.51 10.21
N GLY A 133 14.59 -16.95 9.19
CA GLY A 133 13.18 -17.15 8.91
C GLY A 133 12.85 -18.47 8.19
N GLY A 134 13.83 -19.34 7.99
CA GLY A 134 13.63 -20.70 7.48
C GLY A 134 13.14 -20.75 6.03
N LEU A 135 12.44 -21.83 5.67
CA LEU A 135 12.01 -22.05 4.28
C LEU A 135 11.10 -20.93 3.75
N LEU A 136 10.24 -20.36 4.61
CA LEU A 136 9.37 -19.24 4.24
C LEU A 136 10.16 -18.03 3.74
N GLN A 137 11.26 -17.68 4.43
CA GLN A 137 12.11 -16.55 4.03
C GLN A 137 12.81 -16.83 2.68
N LEU A 138 13.23 -18.08 2.45
CA LEU A 138 13.86 -18.48 1.19
C LEU A 138 12.89 -18.40 0.00
N LEU A 139 11.63 -18.83 0.16
CA LEU A 139 10.67 -18.91 -0.96
C LEU A 139 10.07 -17.55 -1.35
N ARG A 140 9.90 -16.62 -0.41
CA ARG A 140 9.19 -15.34 -0.63
C ARG A 140 9.63 -14.55 -1.88
N PRO A 141 10.93 -14.30 -2.12
CA PRO A 141 11.37 -13.54 -3.29
C PRO A 141 11.06 -14.21 -4.64
N PHE A 142 10.97 -15.54 -4.68
CA PHE A 142 10.68 -16.29 -5.91
C PHE A 142 9.20 -16.32 -6.25
N GLY A 143 8.32 -16.04 -5.29
CA GLY A 143 6.87 -15.92 -5.53
C GLY A 143 6.49 -14.64 -6.25
N GLU A 144 7.26 -13.56 -6.10
CA GLU A 144 6.85 -12.21 -6.52
C GLU A 144 6.71 -12.05 -8.04
N SER A 145 7.51 -12.80 -8.81
CA SER A 145 7.40 -12.94 -10.26
C SER A 145 7.74 -14.37 -10.67
N VAL A 146 6.74 -15.12 -11.13
CA VAL A 146 6.91 -16.51 -11.56
C VAL A 146 7.75 -16.56 -12.84
N PRO A 147 8.75 -17.45 -12.96
CA PRO A 147 9.62 -17.49 -14.13
C PRO A 147 8.90 -17.80 -15.46
N GLY A 148 9.01 -16.86 -16.40
CA GLY A 148 8.43 -16.96 -17.74
C GLY A 148 6.92 -16.72 -17.77
N LYS A 149 6.29 -16.92 -18.95
CA LYS A 149 4.86 -16.64 -19.10
C LYS A 149 3.99 -17.69 -18.41
N VAL A 150 3.02 -17.22 -17.61
CA VAL A 150 1.95 -17.99 -16.98
C VAL A 150 0.68 -17.83 -17.80
N THR A 151 0.12 -18.92 -18.31
CA THR A 151 -1.15 -18.90 -19.05
C THR A 151 -2.31 -19.20 -18.12
N ILE A 152 -3.33 -18.36 -18.16
CA ILE A 152 -4.55 -18.45 -17.34
C ILE A 152 -5.76 -18.46 -18.26
N ARG A 153 -6.73 -19.33 -17.97
CA ARG A 153 -8.02 -19.42 -18.67
C ARG A 153 -9.07 -18.62 -17.90
N ASP A 154 -9.78 -17.74 -18.60
CA ASP A 154 -10.94 -17.06 -18.02
C ASP A 154 -12.17 -17.97 -17.97
N SER A 155 -13.24 -17.51 -17.30
CA SER A 155 -14.49 -18.28 -17.14
C SER A 155 -15.24 -18.57 -18.45
N ASN A 156 -14.84 -17.92 -19.56
CA ASN A 156 -15.31 -18.18 -20.91
C ASN A 156 -14.42 -19.19 -21.67
N GLY A 157 -13.36 -19.71 -21.04
CA GLY A 157 -12.39 -20.64 -21.63
C GLY A 157 -11.30 -19.98 -22.47
N ALA A 158 -11.27 -18.64 -22.57
CA ALA A 158 -10.24 -17.96 -23.34
C ALA A 158 -8.93 -17.88 -22.54
N SER A 159 -7.84 -18.32 -23.17
CA SER A 159 -6.50 -18.34 -22.56
C SER A 159 -5.75 -17.03 -22.79
N LYS A 160 -5.15 -16.47 -21.75
CA LYS A 160 -4.28 -15.28 -21.80
C LYS A 160 -2.97 -15.57 -21.06
N SER A 161 -1.85 -15.10 -21.60
CA SER A 161 -0.53 -15.32 -21.02
C SER A 161 0.02 -14.04 -20.41
N TRP A 162 0.55 -14.15 -19.20
CA TRP A 162 1.02 -13.05 -18.35
C TRP A 162 2.48 -13.28 -17.96
N ASP A 163 3.30 -12.24 -18.09
CA ASP A 163 4.73 -12.22 -17.79
C ASP A 163 5.06 -11.57 -16.43
N ASP A 164 4.05 -11.08 -15.72
CA ASP A 164 4.12 -10.38 -14.43
C ASP A 164 3.32 -11.08 -13.31
N PHE A 165 2.97 -12.36 -13.50
CA PHE A 165 2.17 -13.11 -12.53
C PHE A 165 3.00 -13.58 -11.33
N GLY A 166 2.43 -13.51 -10.12
CA GLY A 166 3.09 -13.87 -8.86
C GLY A 166 2.20 -14.70 -7.93
N VAL A 167 2.75 -15.09 -6.79
CA VAL A 167 2.07 -15.69 -5.62
C VAL A 167 2.71 -15.15 -4.33
N ARG A 168 1.98 -15.16 -3.22
CA ARG A 168 2.53 -14.77 -1.90
C ARG A 168 2.72 -15.98 -1.02
N PHE A 169 3.94 -16.16 -0.49
CA PHE A 169 4.20 -17.15 0.55
C PHE A 169 3.97 -16.55 1.92
N ILE A 170 3.11 -17.19 2.72
CA ILE A 170 2.75 -16.78 4.08
C ILE A 170 3.04 -17.91 5.08
N GLY A 171 3.45 -17.57 6.30
CA GLY A 171 3.50 -18.51 7.40
C GLY A 171 2.09 -18.82 7.92
N VAL A 172 1.90 -20.03 8.47
CA VAL A 172 0.62 -20.39 9.09
C VAL A 172 0.33 -19.51 10.31
N ASP A 173 1.37 -19.15 11.07
CA ASP A 173 1.29 -18.23 12.20
C ASP A 173 0.91 -16.79 11.80
N ASP A 174 1.22 -16.36 10.57
CA ASP A 174 0.98 -14.98 10.10
C ASP A 174 -0.53 -14.68 9.90
N ALA A 175 -1.40 -15.70 9.94
CA ALA A 175 -2.84 -15.58 9.72
C ALA A 175 -3.66 -15.25 10.99
N TYR A 176 -3.02 -15.25 12.16
CA TYR A 176 -3.66 -14.88 13.42
C TYR A 176 -3.33 -13.44 13.81
N PRO A 177 -4.28 -12.50 13.78
CA PRO A 177 -4.07 -11.20 14.39
C PRO A 177 -3.87 -11.36 15.90
N ASP A 178 -2.79 -10.77 16.39
CA ASP A 178 -2.32 -10.86 17.77
C ASP A 178 -3.39 -10.32 18.75
N LEU A 179 -4.12 -11.20 19.45
CA LEU A 179 -5.05 -10.85 20.54
C LEU A 179 -4.33 -10.38 21.83
N ARG A 180 -3.14 -9.79 21.68
CA ARG A 180 -2.17 -9.50 22.77
C ARG A 180 -1.94 -8.01 23.00
N VAL A 181 -2.99 -7.22 22.79
CA VAL A 181 -3.17 -5.91 23.42
C VAL A 181 -4.31 -6.08 24.44
N ASP A 182 -4.14 -5.52 25.63
CA ASP A 182 -5.13 -5.46 26.74
C ASP A 182 -5.48 -6.75 27.53
N THR A 183 -4.50 -7.61 27.81
CA THR A 183 -4.49 -8.33 29.10
C THR A 183 -3.17 -8.12 29.84
N GLY A 184 -3.22 -7.40 30.97
CA GLY A 184 -2.08 -6.96 31.78
C GLY A 184 -1.36 -8.06 32.57
N GLY A 185 -1.12 -9.21 31.95
CA GLY A 185 -0.35 -10.30 32.54
C GLY A 185 1.16 -10.08 32.35
N GLN A 186 1.85 -9.66 33.41
CA GLN A 186 3.32 -9.73 33.47
C GLN A 186 3.78 -11.17 33.14
N ARG A 187 4.59 -11.33 32.09
CA ARG A 187 5.40 -12.54 31.89
C ARG A 187 6.85 -12.17 31.69
N THR A 188 7.64 -12.49 32.72
CA THR A 188 9.09 -12.47 32.70
C THR A 188 9.60 -13.59 31.78
N SER A 189 10.02 -13.24 30.56
CA SER A 189 10.68 -14.17 29.63
C SER A 189 11.67 -13.39 28.75
N THR A 190 12.90 -13.24 29.24
CA THR A 190 13.95 -12.37 28.69
C THR A 190 14.80 -13.05 27.60
N SER A 191 14.22 -13.95 26.80
CA SER A 191 15.00 -14.82 25.90
C SER A 191 14.32 -15.22 24.58
N SER A 192 13.33 -14.45 24.11
CA SER A 192 12.80 -14.62 22.74
C SER A 192 12.81 -13.29 22.00
N ILE A 193 13.74 -13.14 21.06
CA ILE A 193 13.69 -12.11 20.03
C ILE A 193 12.33 -12.28 19.33
N ARG A 194 11.43 -11.31 19.48
CA ARG A 194 10.13 -11.36 18.83
C ARG A 194 10.37 -11.22 17.33
N ARG A 195 10.01 -12.24 16.55
CA ARG A 195 10.08 -12.16 15.08
C ARG A 195 9.26 -10.95 14.59
N PRO A 196 9.75 -10.16 13.62
CA PRO A 196 9.01 -9.03 13.08
C PRO A 196 7.62 -9.43 12.55
N ARG A 197 6.64 -8.54 12.70
CA ARG A 197 5.28 -8.76 12.19
C ARG A 197 5.27 -8.72 10.66
N ARG A 198 4.81 -9.80 10.02
CA ARG A 198 4.63 -9.87 8.55
C ARG A 198 3.24 -9.41 8.09
N THR A 199 2.29 -9.30 9.00
CA THR A 199 0.97 -8.72 8.75
C THR A 199 1.11 -7.20 8.64
N GLY A 200 0.66 -6.64 7.52
CA GLY A 200 0.52 -5.19 7.30
C GLY A 200 -0.84 -4.67 7.78
N GLY A 201 -1.32 -3.61 7.16
CA GLY A 201 -2.61 -2.97 7.49
C GLY A 201 -2.54 -1.85 8.54
N ASP A 202 -1.36 -1.62 9.14
CA ASP A 202 -1.13 -0.51 10.07
C ASP A 202 -0.63 0.73 9.31
N VAL A 203 -1.48 1.75 9.22
CA VAL A 203 -1.16 3.02 8.53
C VAL A 203 -0.04 3.77 9.26
N SER A 204 0.06 3.68 10.58
CA SER A 204 1.10 4.40 11.34
C SER A 204 2.51 3.89 11.02
N GLN A 205 2.66 2.57 10.86
CA GLN A 205 3.92 1.94 10.42
C GLN A 205 4.26 2.28 8.96
N ILE A 206 3.26 2.46 8.10
CA ILE A 206 3.49 2.88 6.70
C ILE A 206 3.99 4.33 6.66
N GLU A 207 3.38 5.23 7.44
CA GLU A 207 3.83 6.63 7.58
C GLU A 207 5.26 6.70 8.13
N GLU A 208 5.55 5.98 9.23
CA GLU A 208 6.88 5.91 9.84
C GLU A 208 7.94 5.42 8.84
N LEU A 209 7.67 4.32 8.14
CA LEU A 209 8.59 3.76 7.15
C LEU A 209 8.84 4.73 5.98
N VAL A 210 7.78 5.34 5.44
CA VAL A 210 7.90 6.31 4.35
C VAL A 210 8.68 7.54 4.81
N ASP A 211 8.52 7.98 6.06
CA ASP A 211 9.34 9.04 6.63
C ASP A 211 10.81 8.64 6.79
N ARG A 212 11.13 7.40 7.22
CA ARG A 212 12.54 6.90 7.22
C ARG A 212 13.18 6.97 5.83
N HIS A 213 12.44 6.56 4.79
CA HIS A 213 12.89 6.65 3.40
C HIS A 213 13.03 8.11 2.92
N LEU A 214 12.11 9.00 3.30
CA LEU A 214 12.19 10.43 3.00
C LEU A 214 13.40 11.07 3.68
N GLN A 215 13.56 10.90 5.00
CA GLN A 215 14.72 11.38 5.77
C GLN A 215 16.04 10.96 5.12
N TYR A 216 16.20 9.67 4.80
CA TYR A 216 17.39 9.19 4.08
C TYR A 216 17.60 9.94 2.75
N SER A 217 16.54 10.19 1.99
CA SER A 217 16.62 10.90 0.71
C SER A 217 16.91 12.39 0.82
N GLU A 218 16.58 13.04 1.94
CA GLU A 218 16.93 14.44 2.19
C GLU A 218 18.44 14.57 2.51
N PHE A 219 18.98 13.68 3.35
CA PHE A 219 20.38 13.75 3.81
C PHE A 219 21.40 13.08 2.86
N ASN A 220 21.05 11.97 2.20
CA ASN A 220 21.99 11.22 1.35
C ASN A 220 21.93 11.61 -0.14
N ARG A 221 21.23 12.69 -0.49
CA ARG A 221 21.45 13.35 -1.80
C ARG A 221 22.80 14.05 -1.78
N GLN A 222 23.82 13.32 -2.21
CA GLN A 222 24.94 13.95 -2.90
C GLN A 222 24.34 14.74 -4.07
N ASP A 223 24.35 16.07 -3.97
CA ASP A 223 24.32 16.89 -5.17
C ASP A 223 25.45 16.35 -6.07
N PRO A 224 25.20 16.06 -7.36
CA PRO A 224 26.23 15.54 -8.23
C PRO A 224 27.32 16.61 -8.34
N VAL A 225 28.41 16.41 -7.60
CA VAL A 225 29.65 17.15 -7.81
C VAL A 225 29.93 16.98 -9.30
N PRO A 226 29.98 18.06 -10.10
CA PRO A 226 30.16 17.93 -11.54
C PRO A 226 31.51 17.30 -11.76
N ASP A 227 31.48 16.01 -12.10
CA ASP A 227 32.67 15.18 -12.20
C ASP A 227 33.61 15.84 -13.22
N TYR A 228 34.76 16.32 -12.73
CA TYR A 228 35.62 17.23 -13.49
C TYR A 228 36.15 16.58 -14.78
N MET A 229 36.06 15.24 -14.87
CA MET A 229 36.39 14.45 -16.05
C MET A 229 35.26 14.30 -17.09
N ASN A 230 33.99 14.58 -16.76
CA ASN A 230 32.83 14.36 -17.64
C ASN A 230 32.17 15.66 -18.14
N LYS A 231 32.98 16.63 -18.58
CA LYS A 231 32.54 17.92 -19.16
C LYS A 231 31.83 17.85 -20.54
N GLY A 232 31.39 16.66 -20.97
CA GLY A 232 30.81 16.41 -22.29
C GLY A 232 29.29 16.20 -22.32
N GLU A 233 28.71 15.60 -21.27
CA GLU A 233 27.28 15.29 -21.22
C GLU A 233 26.58 16.16 -20.18
N ALA A 234 25.85 17.18 -20.65
CA ALA A 234 24.86 17.83 -19.81
C ALA A 234 23.87 16.77 -19.32
N PRO A 235 23.45 16.78 -18.04
CA PRO A 235 22.49 15.81 -17.54
C PRO A 235 21.23 15.90 -18.39
N VAL A 236 20.89 14.80 -19.07
CA VAL A 236 19.71 14.71 -19.93
C VAL A 236 18.51 15.19 -19.10
N PRO A 237 17.76 16.21 -19.55
CA PRO A 237 16.66 16.75 -18.76
C PRO A 237 15.68 15.60 -18.46
N GLN A 238 15.50 15.31 -17.17
CA GLN A 238 14.70 14.19 -16.70
C GLN A 238 13.31 14.27 -17.34
N THR A 239 13.02 13.32 -18.23
CA THR A 239 11.83 13.33 -19.06
C THR A 239 10.59 13.06 -18.22
N ASP A 240 9.81 14.11 -17.92
CA ASP A 240 8.43 14.11 -17.39
C ASP A 240 7.97 12.84 -16.65
N SER A 241 8.70 12.44 -15.61
CA SER A 241 8.36 11.26 -14.81
C SER A 241 7.23 11.60 -13.82
N THR A 242 6.01 11.14 -14.10
CA THR A 242 4.88 11.22 -13.15
C THR A 242 4.93 10.17 -12.03
N SER A 243 5.96 9.32 -12.04
CA SER A 243 6.27 8.39 -10.96
C SER A 243 6.68 9.20 -9.72
N SER A 244 5.89 9.08 -8.66
CA SER A 244 6.26 9.57 -7.32
C SER A 244 6.77 8.37 -6.53
N PRO A 245 8.10 8.19 -6.39
CA PRO A 245 8.66 6.96 -5.82
C PRO A 245 8.20 6.71 -4.39
N PHE A 246 8.07 7.77 -3.58
CA PHE A 246 7.55 7.68 -2.21
C PHE A 246 6.06 7.34 -2.17
N HIS A 247 5.25 7.80 -3.15
CA HIS A 247 3.87 7.34 -3.27
C HIS A 247 3.79 5.87 -3.71
N THR A 248 4.67 5.43 -4.62
CA THR A 248 4.77 4.01 -5.00
C THR A 248 5.21 3.14 -3.82
N LEU A 249 6.15 3.59 -2.98
CA LEU A 249 6.52 2.94 -1.72
C LEU A 249 5.32 2.87 -0.77
N TYR A 250 4.65 4.00 -0.51
CA TYR A 250 3.47 4.08 0.35
C TYR A 250 2.40 3.09 -0.10
N LEU A 251 2.09 3.05 -1.40
CA LEU A 251 1.08 2.16 -1.96
C LEU A 251 1.52 0.69 -1.93
N ARG A 252 2.79 0.38 -2.21
CA ARG A 252 3.34 -0.98 -2.09
C ARG A 252 3.22 -1.47 -0.65
N ARG A 253 3.51 -0.63 0.35
CA ARG A 253 3.44 -0.98 1.78
C ARG A 253 1.99 -1.06 2.28
N LEU A 254 1.08 -0.23 1.78
CA LEU A 254 -0.37 -0.34 2.00
C LEU A 254 -0.93 -1.70 1.52
N LEU A 255 -0.33 -2.26 0.47
CA LEU A 255 -0.75 -3.52 -0.17
C LEU A 255 0.09 -4.75 0.23
N SER A 256 1.14 -4.58 1.05
CA SER A 256 2.01 -5.68 1.48
C SER A 256 1.52 -6.31 2.79
N GLY A 257 1.53 -7.64 2.85
CA GLY A 257 1.13 -8.39 4.06
C GLY A 257 -0.35 -8.26 4.40
N LEU A 258 -1.25 -8.25 3.41
CA LEU A 258 -2.70 -8.05 3.59
C LEU A 258 -3.25 -8.89 4.78
N PRO A 259 -3.94 -8.27 5.77
CA PRO A 259 -4.46 -8.98 6.92
C PRO A 259 -5.42 -10.14 6.57
N VAL A 260 -5.38 -11.24 7.33
CA VAL A 260 -6.36 -12.33 7.21
C VAL A 260 -7.65 -11.94 7.92
N VAL A 261 -8.71 -11.71 7.14
CA VAL A 261 -9.99 -11.18 7.60
C VAL A 261 -11.17 -12.00 7.06
N PRO A 262 -12.36 -11.93 7.69
CA PRO A 262 -13.53 -12.70 7.23
C PRO A 262 -14.21 -12.14 5.98
N HIS A 263 -13.96 -10.89 5.60
CA HIS A 263 -14.78 -10.17 4.61
C HIS A 263 -14.22 -10.15 3.17
N GLU A 264 -13.01 -10.68 2.99
CA GLU A 264 -12.35 -10.92 1.70
C GLU A 264 -11.40 -12.13 1.85
N THR A 265 -11.06 -12.80 0.74
CA THR A 265 -10.25 -14.02 0.75
C THR A 265 -8.90 -13.89 0.03
N PHE A 266 -8.39 -12.67 -0.22
CA PHE A 266 -7.11 -12.46 -0.91
C PHE A 266 -5.89 -12.97 -0.11
N SER A 267 -5.97 -12.83 1.22
CA SER A 267 -4.97 -13.31 2.18
C SER A 267 -5.24 -14.74 2.67
N HIS A 268 -6.30 -15.39 2.18
CA HIS A 268 -6.60 -16.79 2.53
C HIS A 268 -5.75 -17.73 1.65
N PRO A 269 -5.23 -18.85 2.18
CA PRO A 269 -4.45 -19.79 1.38
C PRO A 269 -5.29 -20.43 0.25
N VAL A 270 -4.82 -20.31 -0.99
CA VAL A 270 -5.36 -21.11 -2.12
C VAL A 270 -4.69 -22.48 -2.21
N ALA A 271 -3.50 -22.59 -1.60
CA ALA A 271 -2.67 -23.77 -1.53
C ALA A 271 -1.77 -23.73 -0.27
N GLY A 272 -1.18 -24.86 0.09
CA GLY A 272 -0.16 -24.96 1.14
C GLY A 272 0.98 -25.89 0.76
N ILE A 273 2.21 -25.43 0.97
CA ILE A 273 3.44 -26.22 0.89
C ILE A 273 3.65 -26.91 2.24
N ILE A 274 3.81 -28.22 2.22
CA ILE A 274 4.31 -29.00 3.37
C ILE A 274 5.67 -29.58 2.97
N ALA A 275 6.74 -29.03 3.55
CA ALA A 275 8.12 -29.36 3.22
C ALA A 275 8.79 -30.21 4.31
N ILE A 276 9.65 -31.15 3.87
CA ILE A 276 10.37 -32.06 4.76
C ILE A 276 11.78 -32.35 4.25
N SER A 277 12.75 -32.50 5.16
CA SER A 277 14.11 -32.90 4.79
C SER A 277 14.21 -34.40 4.44
N SER A 278 15.02 -34.73 3.44
CA SER A 278 15.40 -36.12 3.12
C SER A 278 16.22 -36.80 4.23
N ARG A 279 16.71 -36.03 5.21
CA ARG A 279 17.39 -36.51 6.42
C ARG A 279 16.42 -37.12 7.44
N ASN A 280 15.11 -36.86 7.33
CA ASN A 280 14.11 -37.38 8.24
C ASN A 280 13.97 -38.92 8.06
N PRO A 281 14.02 -39.73 9.14
CA PRO A 281 13.91 -41.18 9.03
C PRO A 281 12.51 -41.69 8.65
N HIS A 282 11.45 -40.92 8.95
CA HIS A 282 10.05 -41.33 8.76
C HIS A 282 9.24 -40.24 8.00
N PRO A 283 9.63 -39.88 6.77
CA PRO A 283 9.13 -38.68 6.12
C PRO A 283 7.64 -38.72 5.80
N ILE A 284 7.08 -39.89 5.47
CA ILE A 284 5.65 -40.04 5.16
C ILE A 284 4.78 -39.85 6.41
N GLU A 285 5.26 -40.28 7.58
CA GLU A 285 4.57 -40.11 8.85
C GLU A 285 4.62 -38.65 9.32
N GLU A 286 5.80 -38.02 9.22
CA GLU A 286 5.99 -36.61 9.54
C GLU A 286 5.14 -35.69 8.65
N LEU A 287 5.04 -35.97 7.34
CA LEU A 287 4.16 -35.23 6.43
C LEU A 287 2.68 -35.36 6.82
N ARG A 288 2.23 -36.55 7.27
CA ARG A 288 0.88 -36.73 7.84
C ARG A 288 0.71 -35.96 9.15
N ARG A 289 1.73 -35.93 10.01
CA ARG A 289 1.72 -35.17 11.27
C ARG A 289 1.58 -33.67 11.01
N LEU A 290 2.33 -33.13 10.06
CA LEU A 290 2.27 -31.72 9.66
C LEU A 290 0.91 -31.38 9.00
N TYR A 291 0.41 -32.25 8.11
CA TYR A 291 -0.94 -32.11 7.53
C TYR A 291 -2.02 -32.04 8.62
N ASN A 292 -2.04 -33.00 9.55
CA ASN A 292 -3.05 -33.05 10.62
C ASN A 292 -2.97 -31.81 11.54
N ARG A 293 -1.76 -31.33 11.86
CA ARG A 293 -1.58 -30.10 12.65
C ARG A 293 -2.12 -28.87 11.95
N GLN A 294 -1.97 -28.77 10.63
CA GLN A 294 -2.49 -27.68 9.82
C GLN A 294 -4.01 -27.79 9.58
N HIS A 295 -4.56 -28.99 9.35
CA HIS A 295 -5.96 -29.16 8.96
C HIS A 295 -6.92 -29.12 10.17
N ASP A 296 -6.62 -29.89 11.22
CA ASP A 296 -7.50 -30.09 12.39
C ASP A 296 -6.86 -29.69 13.73
N GLY A 297 -5.56 -29.41 13.74
CA GLY A 297 -4.76 -29.23 14.95
C GLY A 297 -4.50 -27.78 15.37
N ASP A 298 -3.33 -27.57 15.96
CA ASP A 298 -2.87 -26.32 16.55
C ASP A 298 -2.46 -25.25 15.53
N LEU A 299 -2.22 -25.64 14.27
CA LEU A 299 -1.86 -24.78 13.15
C LEU A 299 -3.02 -24.63 12.15
N ARG A 300 -4.27 -24.80 12.62
CA ARG A 300 -5.46 -24.57 11.81
C ARG A 300 -5.62 -23.10 11.47
N PHE A 301 -6.22 -22.77 10.32
CA PHE A 301 -6.59 -21.38 10.04
C PHE A 301 -7.87 -20.97 10.79
N PRO A 302 -8.12 -19.66 10.98
CA PRO A 302 -9.36 -19.17 11.61
C PRO A 302 -10.62 -19.76 10.99
N GLN A 303 -11.69 -19.89 11.77
CA GLN A 303 -12.92 -20.62 11.38
C GLN A 303 -13.70 -20.05 10.19
N TRP A 304 -13.41 -18.81 9.76
CA TRP A 304 -13.92 -18.17 8.54
C TRP A 304 -13.03 -18.35 7.31
N VAL A 305 -11.88 -19.00 7.47
CA VAL A 305 -10.96 -19.37 6.39
C VAL A 305 -11.21 -20.82 6.01
N GLU A 306 -11.21 -21.08 4.70
CA GLU A 306 -11.29 -22.44 4.18
C GLU A 306 -10.02 -23.23 4.57
N ASN A 307 -10.20 -24.41 5.15
CA ASN A 307 -9.08 -25.29 5.46
C ASN A 307 -8.93 -26.41 4.42
N ASP A 308 -9.91 -26.63 3.52
CA ASP A 308 -9.74 -27.53 2.38
C ASP A 308 -9.22 -26.80 1.12
N PHE A 309 -7.90 -26.62 1.07
CA PHE A 309 -7.17 -26.08 -0.08
C PHE A 309 -6.14 -27.08 -0.63
N LEU A 310 -5.51 -26.75 -1.77
CA LEU A 310 -4.53 -27.59 -2.45
C LEU A 310 -3.28 -27.84 -1.58
N ARG A 311 -2.93 -29.10 -1.30
CA ARG A 311 -1.65 -29.45 -0.66
C ARG A 311 -0.59 -29.75 -1.70
N TYR A 312 0.61 -29.25 -1.50
CA TYR A 312 1.78 -29.52 -2.32
C TYR A 312 2.95 -29.93 -1.44
N TYR A 313 3.48 -31.14 -1.64
CA TYR A 313 4.47 -31.76 -0.76
C TYR A 313 5.88 -31.60 -1.31
N VAL A 314 6.83 -31.11 -0.53
CA VAL A 314 8.21 -30.86 -1.00
C VAL A 314 9.17 -31.71 -0.18
N LEU A 315 9.89 -32.61 -0.85
CA LEU A 315 11.06 -33.29 -0.27
C LEU A 315 12.30 -32.45 -0.57
N ILE A 316 12.97 -31.96 0.46
CA ILE A 316 14.21 -31.19 0.33
C ILE A 316 15.39 -32.13 0.50
N HIS A 317 16.13 -32.31 -0.58
CA HIS A 317 17.34 -33.12 -0.64
C HIS A 317 18.58 -32.24 -0.53
N ASP A 318 19.40 -32.50 0.49
CA ASP A 318 20.77 -32.01 0.60
C ASP A 318 21.65 -32.77 -0.40
N GLU A 319 22.18 -32.04 -1.38
CA GLU A 319 23.00 -32.57 -2.47
C GLU A 319 24.44 -32.92 -2.06
N GLU A 320 24.93 -32.42 -0.92
CA GLU A 320 26.28 -32.68 -0.41
C GLU A 320 26.34 -33.87 0.55
N THR A 321 25.35 -33.97 1.45
CA THR A 321 25.34 -35.02 2.50
C THR A 321 24.32 -36.14 2.25
N GLY A 322 23.40 -35.95 1.31
CA GLY A 322 22.27 -36.86 1.07
C GLY A 322 22.52 -37.94 0.02
N ASP A 323 21.93 -39.12 0.25
CA ASP A 323 21.81 -40.14 -0.79
C ASP A 323 20.63 -39.80 -1.74
N ILE A 324 20.95 -39.45 -2.98
CA ILE A 324 19.98 -39.11 -4.03
C ILE A 324 19.14 -40.33 -4.48
N ALA A 325 19.67 -41.55 -4.45
CA ALA A 325 18.92 -42.76 -4.80
C ALA A 325 17.85 -43.06 -3.72
N LYS A 326 18.23 -43.00 -2.44
CA LYS A 326 17.29 -43.07 -1.31
C LYS A 326 16.24 -41.96 -1.35
N SER A 327 16.66 -40.74 -1.71
CA SER A 327 15.76 -39.58 -1.81
C SER A 327 14.74 -39.75 -2.94
N ASN A 328 15.14 -40.29 -4.11
CA ASN A 328 14.22 -40.63 -5.19
C ASN A 328 13.23 -41.74 -4.79
N GLN A 329 13.69 -42.81 -4.10
CA GLN A 329 12.81 -43.87 -3.59
C GLN A 329 11.78 -43.32 -2.58
N THR A 330 12.20 -42.38 -1.75
CA THR A 330 11.34 -41.66 -0.79
C THR A 330 10.32 -40.80 -1.53
N PHE A 331 10.75 -40.05 -2.54
CA PHE A 331 9.90 -39.21 -3.37
C PHE A 331 8.85 -40.01 -4.16
N ASP A 332 9.22 -41.16 -4.73
CA ASP A 332 8.27 -42.09 -5.35
C ASP A 332 7.25 -42.63 -4.35
N SER A 333 7.70 -42.89 -3.12
CA SER A 333 6.81 -43.34 -2.04
C SER A 333 5.87 -42.22 -1.57
N MET A 334 6.31 -40.96 -1.56
CA MET A 334 5.44 -39.79 -1.32
C MET A 334 4.38 -39.65 -2.42
N LYS A 335 4.77 -39.72 -3.70
CA LYS A 335 3.82 -39.64 -4.84
C LYS A 335 2.73 -40.71 -4.78
N ARG A 336 3.06 -41.93 -4.33
CA ARG A 336 2.06 -43.01 -4.11
C ARG A 336 1.07 -42.72 -2.97
N HIS A 337 1.48 -41.97 -1.95
CA HIS A 337 0.64 -41.69 -0.76
C HIS A 337 -0.14 -40.37 -0.86
N PHE A 338 0.43 -39.35 -1.49
CA PHE A 338 -0.11 -37.98 -1.52
C PHE A 338 -0.49 -37.50 -2.92
N GLY A 339 -0.24 -38.29 -3.96
CA GLY A 339 -0.56 -37.97 -5.34
C GLY A 339 0.51 -37.13 -6.05
N LEU A 340 0.13 -36.52 -7.17
CA LEU A 340 1.07 -35.88 -8.11
C LEU A 340 1.54 -34.47 -7.69
N HIS A 341 0.93 -33.86 -6.67
CA HIS A 341 1.34 -32.56 -6.15
C HIS A 341 2.54 -32.69 -5.20
N CYS A 342 3.66 -33.20 -5.73
CA CYS A 342 4.90 -33.40 -4.99
C CYS A 342 6.11 -32.91 -5.81
N HIS A 343 7.11 -32.30 -5.17
CA HIS A 343 8.39 -31.93 -5.79
C HIS A 343 9.60 -32.42 -4.97
N LEU A 344 10.70 -32.71 -5.66
CA LEU A 344 12.01 -33.02 -5.06
C LEU A 344 12.93 -31.83 -5.26
N LEU A 345 13.00 -30.94 -4.27
CA LEU A 345 13.86 -29.76 -4.32
C LEU A 345 15.28 -30.17 -3.88
N ARG A 346 16.25 -30.06 -4.78
CA ARG A 346 17.67 -30.27 -4.48
C ARG A 346 18.29 -28.94 -4.09
N LEU A 347 18.97 -28.90 -2.94
CA LEU A 347 19.71 -27.74 -2.46
C LEU A 347 21.08 -28.22 -1.94
N LYS A 348 22.09 -27.39 -2.11
CA LYS A 348 23.40 -27.57 -1.46
C LYS A 348 23.33 -27.20 0.04
N SER A 349 24.22 -27.75 0.85
CA SER A 349 24.32 -27.43 2.29
C SER A 349 25.28 -26.27 2.55
N GLN A 350 26.30 -26.11 1.69
CA GLN A 350 27.32 -25.08 1.81
C GLN A 350 26.73 -23.65 1.77
N GLN A 351 27.25 -22.79 2.65
CA GLN A 351 27.07 -21.35 2.59
C GLN A 351 28.03 -20.76 1.54
N CYS A 352 27.50 -20.02 0.57
CA CYS A 352 28.31 -19.31 -0.42
C CYS A 352 28.67 -17.90 0.06
N ILE A 353 29.81 -17.42 -0.40
CA ILE A 353 30.27 -16.03 -0.26
C ILE A 353 30.36 -15.37 -1.63
N ALA A 354 30.38 -14.04 -1.67
CA ALA A 354 30.36 -13.24 -2.90
C ALA A 354 31.59 -13.42 -3.83
N SER A 355 32.61 -14.16 -3.40
CA SER A 355 33.81 -14.48 -4.16
C SER A 355 33.83 -15.88 -4.77
N ASP A 356 32.81 -16.71 -4.54
CA ASP A 356 32.74 -18.04 -5.15
C ASP A 356 32.23 -17.93 -6.60
N ASP A 357 32.88 -18.64 -7.54
CA ASP A 357 32.69 -18.46 -8.99
C ASP A 357 31.24 -18.69 -9.49
N ASP A 358 30.43 -19.49 -8.77
CA ASP A 358 29.01 -19.78 -9.07
C ASP A 358 28.03 -19.14 -8.07
N SER A 359 28.47 -18.15 -7.28
CA SER A 359 27.63 -17.50 -6.26
C SER A 359 26.70 -16.42 -6.83
N VAL A 360 25.44 -16.44 -6.38
CA VAL A 360 24.42 -15.47 -6.73
C VAL A 360 23.80 -14.91 -5.45
N ARG A 361 23.75 -13.58 -5.34
CA ARG A 361 23.08 -12.90 -4.22
C ARG A 361 21.59 -13.26 -4.22
N LEU A 362 21.05 -13.65 -3.08
CA LEU A 362 19.62 -13.94 -2.94
C LEU A 362 18.80 -12.69 -3.31
N PRO A 363 17.75 -12.81 -4.14
CA PRO A 363 16.86 -11.69 -4.42
C PRO A 363 16.18 -11.18 -3.15
N THR A 364 16.05 -9.86 -3.02
CA THR A 364 15.29 -9.24 -1.93
C THR A 364 13.79 -9.39 -2.17
N CYS A 365 13.02 -9.64 -1.12
CA CYS A 365 11.56 -9.60 -1.18
C CYS A 365 11.11 -8.12 -1.24
N GLU A 366 10.48 -7.68 -2.33
CA GLU A 366 9.93 -6.32 -2.42
C GLU A 366 8.67 -6.17 -1.56
N TRP A 367 7.90 -7.25 -1.37
CA TRP A 367 6.59 -7.25 -0.71
C TRP A 367 6.69 -7.66 0.76
N MET A 368 7.48 -6.90 1.50
CA MET A 368 7.53 -6.90 2.97
C MET A 368 6.50 -5.93 3.54
N SER A 369 5.95 -6.26 4.72
CA SER A 369 5.13 -5.33 5.50
C SER A 369 5.96 -4.14 5.96
N ALA A 370 5.31 -3.04 6.32
CA ALA A 370 6.01 -1.88 6.87
C ALA A 370 6.76 -2.23 8.17
N SER A 371 6.16 -3.06 9.04
CA SER A 371 6.78 -3.55 10.28
C SER A 371 8.01 -4.44 10.04
N GLU A 372 8.00 -5.27 9.01
CA GLU A 372 9.13 -6.15 8.68
C GLU A 372 10.33 -5.32 8.17
N GLU A 373 10.08 -4.32 7.32
CA GLU A 373 11.15 -3.42 6.85
C GLU A 373 11.65 -2.47 7.94
N LEU A 374 10.78 -1.91 8.79
CA LEU A 374 11.18 -1.09 9.94
C LEU A 374 12.08 -1.87 10.90
N ALA A 375 11.73 -3.12 11.20
CA ALA A 375 12.56 -3.98 12.04
C ALA A 375 13.91 -4.30 11.38
N GLU A 376 13.97 -4.44 10.07
CA GLU A 376 15.22 -4.64 9.32
C GLU A 376 16.11 -3.39 9.29
N ILE A 377 15.51 -2.20 9.13
CA ILE A 377 16.19 -0.91 9.25
C ILE A 377 16.78 -0.76 10.66
N GLN A 378 15.97 -0.97 11.70
CA GLN A 378 16.40 -0.91 13.11
C GLN A 378 17.52 -1.92 13.42
N ARG A 379 17.46 -3.13 12.83
CA ARG A 379 18.51 -4.15 12.97
C ARG A 379 19.83 -3.69 12.33
N ARG A 380 19.80 -3.10 11.13
CA ARG A 380 21.00 -2.57 10.45
C ARG A 380 21.56 -1.29 11.07
N GLU A 381 20.74 -0.54 11.82
CA GLU A 381 21.18 0.62 12.59
C GLU A 381 21.84 0.24 13.92
N THR A 382 21.45 -0.88 14.52
CA THR A 382 21.98 -1.37 15.81
C THR A 382 23.16 -2.32 15.67
N THR A 383 23.34 -2.95 14.51
CA THR A 383 24.52 -3.77 14.21
C THR A 383 25.65 -2.89 13.70
N ASP A 384 26.82 -2.94 14.34
CA ASP A 384 28.03 -2.18 13.92
C ASP A 384 28.70 -2.74 12.64
N ASP A 385 28.18 -3.84 12.07
CA ASP A 385 28.71 -4.43 10.84
C ASP A 385 28.41 -3.59 9.59
N ILE A 386 29.47 -3.37 8.80
CA ILE A 386 29.47 -2.60 7.55
C ILE A 386 29.04 -3.49 6.36
N THR A 387 29.05 -4.82 6.52
CA THR A 387 28.77 -5.81 5.48
C THR A 387 27.27 -5.95 5.17
N ASP A 388 26.90 -6.06 3.89
CA ASP A 388 25.52 -6.35 3.46
C ASP A 388 25.07 -7.74 3.99
N PRO A 389 24.01 -7.83 4.80
CA PRO A 389 23.57 -9.10 5.40
C PRO A 389 22.85 -10.03 4.41
N ALA A 390 22.72 -9.66 3.14
CA ALA A 390 22.07 -10.49 2.13
C ALA A 390 22.90 -11.74 1.80
N PRO A 391 22.36 -12.97 2.00
CA PRO A 391 23.10 -14.19 1.77
C PRO A 391 23.29 -14.48 0.27
N TYR A 392 24.36 -15.22 -0.03
CA TYR A 392 24.66 -15.72 -1.36
C TYR A 392 24.37 -17.21 -1.42
N PHE A 393 23.89 -17.67 -2.58
CA PHE A 393 23.51 -19.06 -2.86
C PHE A 393 24.14 -19.51 -4.18
N PRO A 394 24.39 -20.82 -4.38
CA PRO A 394 24.80 -21.33 -5.69
C PRO A 394 23.75 -21.04 -6.76
N ASP A 395 24.14 -20.68 -8.00
CA ASP A 395 23.15 -20.49 -9.08
C ASP A 395 22.30 -21.76 -9.30
N SER A 396 22.89 -22.94 -9.14
CA SER A 396 22.16 -24.22 -9.21
C SER A 396 20.97 -24.32 -8.22
N ASP A 397 21.10 -23.78 -7.01
CA ASP A 397 20.01 -23.71 -6.03
C ASP A 397 18.95 -22.67 -6.46
N ILE A 398 19.39 -21.48 -6.88
CA ILE A 398 18.54 -20.39 -7.38
C ILE A 398 17.70 -20.84 -8.59
N SER A 399 18.33 -21.57 -9.53
CA SER A 399 17.72 -22.14 -10.72
C SER A 399 16.76 -23.30 -10.39
N SER A 400 17.07 -24.11 -9.36
CA SER A 400 16.17 -25.14 -8.84
C SER A 400 14.93 -24.53 -8.18
N LEU A 401 15.09 -23.50 -7.35
CA LEU A 401 13.99 -22.75 -6.73
C LEU A 401 13.08 -22.09 -7.77
N ARG A 402 13.65 -21.43 -8.80
CA ARG A 402 12.90 -20.86 -9.93
C ARG A 402 12.07 -21.93 -10.67
N THR A 403 12.66 -23.09 -10.94
CA THR A 403 11.96 -24.22 -11.59
C THR A 403 10.82 -24.74 -10.71
N PHE A 404 11.07 -24.96 -9.42
CA PHE A 404 10.07 -25.39 -8.44
C PHE A 404 8.86 -24.44 -8.37
N ILE A 405 9.08 -23.13 -8.20
CA ILE A 405 7.96 -22.17 -8.14
C ILE A 405 7.16 -22.14 -9.45
N ARG A 406 7.85 -22.22 -10.59
CA ARG A 406 7.19 -22.29 -11.90
C ARG A 406 6.31 -23.53 -12.02
N GLU A 407 6.80 -24.70 -11.62
CA GLU A 407 6.06 -25.95 -11.63
C GLU A 407 4.83 -25.90 -10.72
N LEU A 408 5.03 -25.51 -9.45
CA LEU A 408 3.98 -25.31 -8.45
C LEU A 408 2.83 -24.45 -8.98
N VAL A 409 3.15 -23.27 -9.52
CA VAL A 409 2.14 -22.31 -10.00
C VAL A 409 1.46 -22.82 -11.27
N THR A 410 2.23 -23.17 -12.30
CA THR A 410 1.68 -23.46 -13.64
C THR A 410 1.00 -24.83 -13.76
N GLN A 411 1.41 -25.82 -12.95
CA GLN A 411 0.88 -27.19 -13.05
C GLN A 411 -0.12 -27.53 -11.93
N SER A 412 -0.07 -26.84 -10.80
CA SER A 412 -0.92 -27.15 -9.63
C SER A 412 -1.83 -26.01 -9.20
N ILE A 413 -1.31 -24.83 -8.87
CA ILE A 413 -2.12 -23.72 -8.33
C ILE A 413 -3.12 -23.20 -9.37
N ILE A 414 -2.66 -22.76 -10.55
CA ILE A 414 -3.55 -22.18 -11.56
C ILE A 414 -4.62 -23.20 -12.02
N PRO A 415 -4.28 -24.45 -12.40
CA PRO A 415 -5.31 -25.42 -12.81
C PRO A 415 -6.32 -25.77 -11.71
N ASN A 416 -5.91 -25.75 -10.44
CA ASN A 416 -6.82 -25.96 -9.31
C ASN A 416 -7.77 -24.76 -9.11
N MET A 417 -7.25 -23.52 -9.22
CA MET A 417 -8.07 -22.32 -9.13
C MET A 417 -9.06 -22.22 -10.30
N GLU A 418 -8.62 -22.48 -11.54
CA GLU A 418 -9.49 -22.53 -12.73
C GLU A 418 -10.65 -23.53 -12.57
N ARG A 419 -10.35 -24.74 -12.07
CA ARG A 419 -11.37 -25.76 -11.78
C ARG A 419 -12.34 -25.28 -10.71
N SER A 420 -11.83 -24.70 -9.62
CA SER A 420 -12.66 -24.18 -8.52
C SER A 420 -13.61 -23.07 -9.00
N VAL A 421 -13.09 -22.13 -9.80
CA VAL A 421 -13.86 -21.06 -10.45
C VAL A 421 -14.96 -21.64 -11.34
N SER A 422 -14.64 -22.63 -12.18
CA SER A 422 -15.60 -23.31 -13.05
C SER A 422 -16.74 -23.96 -12.24
N THR A 423 -16.41 -24.76 -11.22
CA THR A 423 -17.39 -25.46 -10.38
C THR A 423 -18.28 -24.49 -9.59
N TRP A 424 -17.72 -23.47 -8.94
CA TRP A 424 -18.53 -22.51 -8.17
C TRP A 424 -19.39 -21.61 -9.09
N ASN A 425 -18.91 -21.23 -10.26
CA ASN A 425 -19.70 -20.48 -11.24
C ASN A 425 -20.90 -21.30 -11.74
N GLU A 426 -20.73 -22.60 -12.01
CA GLU A 426 -21.84 -23.49 -12.36
C GLU A 426 -22.87 -23.62 -11.23
N GLN A 427 -22.43 -23.67 -9.97
CA GLN A 427 -23.33 -23.65 -8.80
C GLN A 427 -24.14 -22.34 -8.68
N ILE A 428 -23.57 -21.20 -9.07
CA ILE A 428 -24.30 -19.91 -9.11
C ILE A 428 -25.28 -19.87 -10.30
N LEU A 429 -24.85 -20.31 -11.47
CA LEU A 429 -25.67 -20.32 -12.68
C LEU A 429 -26.85 -21.29 -12.58
N SER A 430 -26.66 -22.45 -11.94
CA SER A 430 -27.74 -23.40 -11.66
C SER A 430 -28.73 -22.86 -10.63
N ARG A 431 -28.27 -22.20 -9.53
CA ARG A 431 -29.15 -21.45 -8.62
C ARG A 431 -29.97 -20.39 -9.34
N ARG A 432 -29.37 -19.65 -10.27
CA ARG A 432 -30.04 -18.61 -11.09
C ARG A 432 -31.07 -19.18 -12.06
N ARG A 433 -30.79 -20.32 -12.70
CA ARG A 433 -31.73 -20.99 -13.62
C ARG A 433 -32.85 -21.72 -12.88
N GLY A 434 -32.56 -22.37 -11.75
CA GLY A 434 -33.53 -23.13 -10.96
C GLY A 434 -34.48 -22.29 -10.10
N LEU A 435 -34.19 -21.01 -9.88
CA LEU A 435 -34.99 -20.11 -9.03
C LEU A 435 -35.60 -18.91 -9.78
N SER A 436 -35.69 -19.01 -11.12
CA SER A 436 -36.29 -18.01 -12.03
C SER A 436 -37.81 -17.75 -11.84
N GLY A 437 -38.36 -18.08 -10.67
CA GLY A 437 -39.76 -17.87 -10.29
C GLY A 437 -40.02 -17.49 -8.83
N ARG A 438 -39.00 -17.24 -7.99
CA ARG A 438 -39.21 -16.97 -6.53
C ARG A 438 -38.62 -15.68 -5.94
N PHE A 439 -37.92 -14.85 -6.72
CA PHE A 439 -37.39 -13.56 -6.24
C PHE A 439 -38.07 -12.29 -6.81
N MET A 440 -39.20 -12.44 -7.51
CA MET A 440 -40.15 -11.34 -7.78
C MET A 440 -41.37 -11.35 -6.84
N SER A 441 -41.14 -11.67 -5.55
CA SER A 441 -42.19 -11.72 -4.53
C SER A 441 -41.75 -11.03 -3.23
N LEU A 442 -41.41 -9.74 -3.29
CA LEU A 442 -41.32 -8.87 -2.11
C LEU A 442 -41.65 -7.39 -2.38
N SER A 443 -42.49 -7.11 -3.38
CA SER A 443 -43.20 -5.83 -3.49
C SER A 443 -44.70 -6.08 -3.60
N LYS A 444 -45.50 -5.32 -2.85
CA LYS A 444 -46.98 -5.38 -2.76
C LYS A 444 -47.60 -6.63 -2.08
N ARG A 445 -47.52 -6.67 -0.74
CA ARG A 445 -48.65 -7.12 0.08
C ARG A 445 -48.94 -6.10 1.20
N TRP A 446 -49.77 -5.13 0.85
CA TRP A 446 -50.46 -4.26 1.80
C TRP A 446 -51.95 -4.62 1.71
N THR A 447 -52.42 -5.49 2.60
CA THR A 447 -53.83 -5.88 2.72
C THR A 447 -54.13 -6.09 4.20
N PRO A 448 -54.93 -5.23 4.86
CA PRO A 448 -55.38 -5.45 6.23
C PRO A 448 -56.50 -6.50 6.30
N PHE A 449 -56.89 -6.86 7.54
CA PHE A 449 -57.94 -7.81 7.94
C PHE A 449 -57.57 -9.31 7.92
N GLY A 450 -57.94 -10.03 9.00
CA GLY A 450 -57.94 -11.51 9.04
C GLY A 450 -57.28 -12.15 10.28
N SER A 451 -57.89 -12.01 11.47
CA SER A 451 -57.43 -12.71 12.69
C SER A 451 -57.84 -14.20 12.69
N SER A 452 -56.90 -15.10 12.98
CA SER A 452 -57.16 -16.24 13.90
C SER A 452 -55.86 -16.77 14.51
N ARG A 453 -55.98 -17.55 15.59
CA ARG A 453 -54.92 -17.83 16.57
C ARG A 453 -54.51 -19.30 16.50
N THR A 454 -53.20 -19.56 16.55
CA THR A 454 -52.66 -20.76 17.24
C THR A 454 -51.43 -20.35 18.04
N SER A 455 -51.36 -20.84 19.27
CA SER A 455 -50.32 -20.50 20.23
C SER A 455 -49.53 -21.74 20.63
N SER A 456 -48.21 -21.69 20.51
CA SER A 456 -47.33 -22.39 21.45
C SER A 456 -46.01 -21.65 21.55
N SER A 457 -45.50 -21.54 22.77
CA SER A 457 -44.36 -20.70 23.12
C SER A 457 -43.03 -21.41 22.86
N SER A 458 -42.23 -20.86 21.96
CA SER A 458 -40.78 -20.88 22.07
C SER A 458 -40.27 -19.46 21.86
N SER A 459 -39.38 -19.00 22.75
CA SER A 459 -38.75 -17.68 22.65
C SER A 459 -37.60 -17.73 21.65
N SER A 460 -37.90 -18.01 20.39
CA SER A 460 -36.98 -17.73 19.30
C SER A 460 -36.98 -16.22 19.06
N THR A 461 -35.84 -15.59 19.33
CA THR A 461 -35.47 -14.33 18.68
C THR A 461 -35.73 -14.46 17.19
N ILE A 462 -36.31 -13.43 16.56
CA ILE A 462 -36.55 -13.37 15.12
C ILE A 462 -35.21 -13.48 14.40
N SER A 463 -34.79 -14.70 14.06
CA SER A 463 -33.56 -14.95 13.34
C SER A 463 -33.76 -14.46 11.92
N SER A 464 -32.93 -13.51 11.49
CA SER A 464 -32.74 -13.25 10.07
C SER A 464 -32.47 -14.58 9.36
N ASN A 465 -33.12 -14.80 8.23
CA ASN A 465 -33.00 -16.04 7.44
C ASN A 465 -31.70 -16.06 6.63
N SER A 466 -30.60 -15.62 7.25
CA SER A 466 -29.30 -15.33 6.65
C SER A 466 -28.21 -16.19 7.30
N ASN A 467 -27.17 -16.52 6.51
CA ASN A 467 -26.04 -17.32 6.98
C ASN A 467 -24.97 -16.48 7.72
N TYR A 468 -25.25 -15.20 7.97
CA TYR A 468 -24.34 -14.27 8.62
C TYR A 468 -24.41 -14.39 10.15
N ASP A 469 -23.31 -14.79 10.79
CA ASP A 469 -23.21 -14.69 12.24
C ASP A 469 -22.91 -13.22 12.61
N SER A 470 -23.95 -12.49 13.03
CA SER A 470 -23.81 -11.09 13.46
C SER A 470 -23.11 -10.90 14.82
N LEU A 471 -22.94 -11.96 15.62
CA LEU A 471 -22.21 -11.92 16.90
C LEU A 471 -20.72 -12.10 16.67
N GLN A 472 -20.33 -13.05 15.81
CA GLN A 472 -18.93 -13.34 15.49
C GLN A 472 -18.41 -12.56 14.27
N GLY A 473 -19.31 -12.01 13.45
CA GLY A 473 -19.01 -11.06 12.38
C GLY A 473 -18.61 -11.66 11.03
N PHE A 474 -18.91 -12.95 10.76
CA PHE A 474 -18.48 -13.65 9.54
C PHE A 474 -19.55 -14.63 8.98
N TYR A 475 -19.33 -15.09 7.74
CA TYR A 475 -20.04 -16.21 7.12
C TYR A 475 -19.18 -17.47 7.19
N ARG A 476 -19.75 -18.64 7.52
CA ARG A 476 -19.00 -19.90 7.53
C ARG A 476 -18.43 -20.21 6.13
N PRO A 477 -17.25 -20.85 5.97
CA PRO A 477 -16.63 -21.08 4.66
C PRO A 477 -17.49 -21.87 3.66
N ASP A 478 -18.38 -22.72 4.17
CA ASP A 478 -19.35 -23.52 3.42
C ASP A 478 -20.64 -22.77 3.07
N ALA A 479 -20.86 -21.57 3.61
CA ALA A 479 -22.01 -20.74 3.29
C ALA A 479 -21.92 -20.26 1.83
N PRO A 480 -23.05 -20.21 1.09
CA PRO A 480 -23.02 -19.84 -0.31
C PRO A 480 -22.50 -18.42 -0.56
N GLU A 481 -22.71 -17.49 0.37
CA GLU A 481 -22.18 -16.13 0.31
C GLU A 481 -20.65 -16.11 0.42
N ALA A 482 -20.07 -16.98 1.27
CA ALA A 482 -18.62 -17.15 1.40
C ALA A 482 -18.01 -17.81 0.15
N ILE A 483 -18.65 -18.86 -0.39
CA ILE A 483 -18.24 -19.51 -1.64
C ILE A 483 -18.30 -18.53 -2.83
N MET A 484 -19.36 -17.72 -2.92
CA MET A 484 -19.48 -16.68 -3.94
C MET A 484 -18.40 -15.59 -3.76
N ARG A 485 -18.07 -15.19 -2.54
CA ARG A 485 -16.98 -14.23 -2.28
C ARG A 485 -15.64 -14.79 -2.72
N ARG A 486 -15.32 -16.04 -2.33
CA ARG A 486 -14.10 -16.75 -2.72
C ARG A 486 -13.99 -16.93 -4.24
N LEU A 487 -15.10 -17.22 -4.93
CA LEU A 487 -15.16 -17.21 -6.40
C LEU A 487 -14.76 -15.85 -6.98
N ALA A 488 -15.37 -14.75 -6.48
CA ALA A 488 -15.10 -13.42 -7.00
C ALA A 488 -13.64 -13.00 -6.77
N ASP A 489 -13.08 -13.32 -5.59
CA ASP A 489 -11.69 -13.07 -5.23
C ASP A 489 -10.74 -13.92 -6.10
N TYR A 490 -11.06 -15.19 -6.36
CA TYR A 490 -10.30 -16.05 -7.29
C TYR A 490 -10.33 -15.49 -8.72
N CYS A 491 -11.49 -15.06 -9.22
CA CYS A 491 -11.60 -14.42 -10.54
C CYS A 491 -10.76 -13.14 -10.62
N PHE A 492 -10.70 -12.35 -9.55
CA PHE A 492 -9.86 -11.16 -9.48
C PHE A 492 -8.36 -11.53 -9.53
N MET A 493 -7.92 -12.49 -8.72
CA MET A 493 -6.52 -12.99 -8.74
C MET A 493 -6.13 -13.61 -10.09
N LEU A 494 -7.05 -14.31 -10.76
CA LEU A 494 -6.88 -14.85 -12.12
C LEU A 494 -7.09 -13.83 -13.25
N ARG A 495 -7.31 -12.55 -12.92
CA ARG A 495 -7.48 -11.44 -13.88
C ARG A 495 -8.74 -11.55 -14.78
N ASP A 496 -9.74 -12.32 -14.38
CA ASP A 496 -11.12 -12.30 -14.94
C ASP A 496 -11.97 -11.26 -14.21
N TRP A 497 -11.67 -9.99 -14.49
CA TRP A 497 -12.36 -8.82 -13.92
C TRP A 497 -13.86 -8.81 -14.22
N LYS A 498 -14.31 -9.49 -15.28
CA LYS A 498 -15.70 -9.45 -15.74
C LYS A 498 -16.58 -10.38 -14.90
N LEU A 499 -16.15 -11.63 -14.68
CA LEU A 499 -16.86 -12.52 -13.77
C LEU A 499 -16.78 -11.99 -12.33
N ALA A 500 -15.60 -11.53 -11.90
CA ALA A 500 -15.40 -10.94 -10.58
C ALA A 500 -16.40 -9.79 -10.30
N LEU A 501 -16.46 -8.78 -11.17
CA LEU A 501 -17.41 -7.67 -11.08
C LEU A 501 -18.87 -8.15 -10.95
N SER A 502 -19.27 -9.09 -11.81
CA SER A 502 -20.65 -9.58 -11.81
C SER A 502 -21.02 -10.32 -10.52
N THR A 503 -20.05 -11.00 -9.89
CA THR A 503 -20.26 -11.73 -8.63
C THR A 503 -20.25 -10.77 -7.43
N TYR A 504 -19.38 -9.76 -7.41
CA TYR A 504 -19.37 -8.74 -6.35
C TYR A 504 -20.67 -7.92 -6.31
N ASP A 505 -21.25 -7.56 -7.45
CA ASP A 505 -22.49 -6.75 -7.47
C ASP A 505 -23.69 -7.50 -6.84
N ILE A 506 -23.74 -8.83 -7.02
CA ILE A 506 -24.71 -9.73 -6.38
C ILE A 506 -24.47 -9.74 -4.86
N LEU A 507 -23.25 -10.10 -4.46
CA LEU A 507 -22.83 -10.17 -3.06
C LEU A 507 -23.06 -8.87 -2.30
N ARG A 508 -22.79 -7.74 -2.94
CA ARG A 508 -23.05 -6.41 -2.37
C ARG A 508 -24.52 -6.23 -2.01
N THR A 509 -25.47 -6.70 -2.83
CA THR A 509 -26.89 -6.65 -2.45
C THR A 509 -27.25 -7.61 -1.32
N ASP A 510 -26.70 -8.82 -1.31
CA ASP A 510 -26.97 -9.82 -0.26
C ASP A 510 -26.40 -9.35 1.10
N PHE A 511 -25.14 -8.92 1.14
CA PHE A 511 -24.48 -8.37 2.33
C PHE A 511 -25.16 -7.11 2.88
N GLN A 512 -25.80 -6.30 2.01
CA GLN A 512 -26.58 -5.14 2.44
C GLN A 512 -27.86 -5.56 3.17
N ASN A 513 -28.55 -6.59 2.67
CA ASN A 513 -29.77 -7.14 3.29
C ASN A 513 -29.46 -7.77 4.66
N ASP A 514 -28.34 -8.49 4.75
CA ASP A 514 -27.84 -9.11 5.98
C ASP A 514 -27.27 -8.12 7.01
N LYS A 515 -27.10 -6.84 6.62
CA LYS A 515 -26.41 -5.80 7.39
C LYS A 515 -24.95 -6.17 7.74
N ALA A 516 -24.33 -7.00 6.91
CA ALA A 516 -22.94 -7.45 7.03
C ALA A 516 -21.98 -6.36 6.52
N TRP A 517 -21.92 -5.21 7.20
CA TRP A 517 -21.37 -3.97 6.63
C TRP A 517 -19.90 -4.03 6.17
N ARG A 518 -19.04 -4.85 6.80
CA ARG A 518 -17.66 -5.07 6.33
C ARG A 518 -17.60 -5.89 5.04
N HIS A 519 -18.45 -6.90 4.92
CA HIS A 519 -18.60 -7.70 3.69
C HIS A 519 -19.20 -6.86 2.57
N TYR A 520 -20.20 -6.04 2.88
CA TYR A 520 -20.77 -5.05 1.95
C TYR A 520 -19.71 -4.08 1.41
N ALA A 521 -18.91 -3.50 2.31
CA ALA A 521 -17.85 -2.56 1.95
C ALA A 521 -16.79 -3.22 1.06
N GLY A 522 -16.29 -4.41 1.42
CA GLY A 522 -15.32 -5.15 0.61
C GLY A 522 -15.87 -5.64 -0.72
N ALA A 523 -17.18 -5.91 -0.83
CA ALA A 523 -17.81 -6.24 -2.11
C ALA A 523 -17.95 -4.99 -3.01
N ALA A 524 -18.31 -3.84 -2.43
CA ALA A 524 -18.40 -2.58 -3.16
C ALA A 524 -17.01 -2.08 -3.62
N GLU A 525 -15.98 -2.17 -2.76
CA GLU A 525 -14.59 -1.88 -3.11
C GLU A 525 -14.15 -2.72 -4.32
N MET A 526 -14.27 -4.05 -4.22
CA MET A 526 -13.82 -4.91 -5.31
C MET A 526 -14.70 -4.83 -6.57
N ALA A 527 -15.97 -4.43 -6.47
CA ALA A 527 -16.78 -4.09 -7.64
C ALA A 527 -16.22 -2.84 -8.37
N ALA A 528 -15.94 -1.76 -7.65
CA ALA A 528 -15.31 -0.56 -8.22
C ALA A 528 -13.96 -0.89 -8.86
N LEU A 529 -13.09 -1.62 -8.16
CA LEU A 529 -11.78 -2.02 -8.68
C LEU A 529 -11.92 -2.95 -9.90
N SER A 530 -12.80 -3.96 -9.88
CA SER A 530 -13.01 -4.84 -11.04
C SER A 530 -13.48 -4.09 -12.29
N ALA A 531 -14.36 -3.10 -12.12
CA ALA A 531 -14.80 -2.24 -13.21
C ALA A 531 -13.66 -1.34 -13.72
N LEU A 532 -12.87 -0.77 -12.81
CA LEU A 532 -11.74 0.12 -13.14
C LEU A 532 -10.54 -0.61 -13.75
N MET A 533 -10.30 -1.87 -13.38
CA MET A 533 -9.24 -2.73 -13.92
C MET A 533 -9.49 -3.24 -15.34
N ASN A 534 -10.76 -3.30 -15.77
CA ASN A 534 -11.11 -3.80 -17.10
C ASN A 534 -10.71 -2.80 -18.20
N PRO A 535 -9.76 -3.12 -19.11
CA PRO A 535 -9.22 -2.19 -20.08
C PRO A 535 -10.16 -1.89 -21.26
N GLN A 536 -11.24 -2.66 -21.43
CA GLN A 536 -12.20 -2.41 -22.50
C GLN A 536 -12.83 -1.01 -22.35
N PRO A 537 -12.91 -0.22 -23.44
CA PRO A 537 -13.60 1.07 -23.40
C PRO A 537 -15.06 0.85 -23.02
N LEU A 538 -15.64 1.77 -22.26
CA LEU A 538 -17.01 1.68 -21.76
C LEU A 538 -17.99 1.79 -22.94
N SER A 539 -18.40 0.66 -23.50
CA SER A 539 -19.36 0.59 -24.62
C SER A 539 -20.71 1.23 -24.25
N SER A 540 -21.17 2.12 -25.14
CA SER A 540 -22.51 2.76 -25.31
C SER A 540 -23.30 3.30 -24.10
N THR A 541 -22.91 2.99 -22.87
CA THR A 541 -23.50 3.46 -21.61
C THR A 541 -22.41 3.96 -20.62
N PRO A 542 -21.52 4.90 -21.02
CA PRO A 542 -20.39 5.27 -20.15
C PRO A 542 -20.82 5.95 -18.86
N LYS A 543 -21.89 6.77 -18.92
CA LYS A 543 -22.38 7.57 -17.78
C LYS A 543 -22.91 6.71 -16.64
N THR A 544 -23.88 5.82 -16.92
CA THR A 544 -24.48 4.96 -15.89
C THR A 544 -23.47 4.00 -15.25
N ARG A 545 -22.44 3.57 -15.99
CA ARG A 545 -21.36 2.76 -15.41
C ARG A 545 -20.35 3.58 -14.60
N ALA A 546 -20.10 4.84 -14.95
CA ALA A 546 -19.31 5.75 -14.11
C ALA A 546 -20.04 6.09 -12.80
N GLU A 547 -21.34 6.41 -12.89
CA GLU A 547 -22.23 6.64 -11.73
C GLU A 547 -22.23 5.42 -10.77
N ASN A 548 -22.25 4.20 -11.31
CA ASN A 548 -22.12 2.98 -10.50
C ASN A 548 -20.76 2.86 -9.80
N ILE A 549 -19.65 3.18 -10.48
CA ILE A 549 -18.30 3.16 -9.88
C ILE A 549 -18.24 4.15 -8.71
N ASP A 550 -18.73 5.37 -8.90
CA ASP A 550 -18.78 6.37 -7.82
C ASP A 550 -19.65 5.92 -6.65
N ALA A 551 -20.83 5.37 -6.91
CA ALA A 551 -21.72 4.84 -5.88
C ALA A 551 -21.08 3.66 -5.10
N TRP A 552 -20.28 2.82 -5.76
CA TRP A 552 -19.56 1.72 -5.11
C TRP A 552 -18.39 2.23 -4.25
N ILE A 553 -17.61 3.22 -4.72
CA ILE A 553 -16.53 3.84 -3.93
C ILE A 553 -17.12 4.58 -2.72
N GLU A 554 -18.25 5.29 -2.87
CA GLU A 554 -18.96 5.92 -1.76
C GLU A 554 -19.44 4.89 -0.74
N ALA A 555 -20.14 3.85 -1.21
CA ALA A 555 -20.70 2.80 -0.36
C ALA A 555 -19.62 2.06 0.46
N ALA A 556 -18.46 1.78 -0.15
CA ALA A 556 -17.31 1.18 0.51
C ALA A 556 -16.67 2.13 1.52
N SER A 557 -16.23 3.32 1.08
CA SER A 557 -15.55 4.28 1.94
C SER A 557 -16.40 4.71 3.15
N TYR A 558 -17.70 4.99 2.95
CA TYR A 558 -18.63 5.31 4.04
C TYR A 558 -18.82 4.13 5.01
N SER A 559 -18.97 2.90 4.51
CA SER A 559 -19.21 1.74 5.36
C SER A 559 -17.99 1.30 6.16
N TYR A 560 -16.78 1.63 5.68
CA TYR A 560 -15.52 1.43 6.41
C TYR A 560 -15.20 2.55 7.43
N THR A 561 -15.77 3.76 7.33
CA THR A 561 -15.47 4.88 8.25
C THR A 561 -16.55 5.15 9.29
N ASP A 562 -17.80 5.39 8.88
CA ASP A 562 -18.84 5.99 9.73
C ASP A 562 -19.49 4.99 10.72
N ARG A 563 -19.41 3.69 10.41
CA ARG A 563 -20.08 2.64 11.18
C ARG A 563 -19.25 2.26 12.40
N GLN A 564 -19.41 2.99 13.50
CA GLN A 564 -18.65 2.89 14.77
C GLN A 564 -18.32 1.47 15.28
N ARG A 565 -19.19 0.46 15.09
CA ARG A 565 -18.94 -0.94 15.51
C ARG A 565 -18.14 -1.78 14.49
N SER A 566 -17.96 -1.27 13.27
CA SER A 566 -17.38 -1.95 12.12
C SER A 566 -16.26 -1.15 11.43
N ALA A 567 -15.90 0.03 11.95
CA ALA A 567 -14.88 0.90 11.37
C ALA A 567 -13.57 0.14 11.08
N ALA A 568 -12.95 0.47 9.95
CA ALA A 568 -11.74 -0.15 9.45
C ALA A 568 -11.03 0.83 8.48
N PRO A 569 -10.44 1.93 9.02
CA PRO A 569 -9.96 3.06 8.22
C PRO A 569 -8.87 2.68 7.19
N TYR A 570 -8.05 1.67 7.48
CA TYR A 570 -7.11 1.07 6.51
C TYR A 570 -7.79 0.66 5.20
N TYR A 571 -8.96 0.01 5.27
CA TYR A 571 -9.70 -0.42 4.08
C TYR A 571 -10.40 0.74 3.37
N ALA A 572 -10.80 1.79 4.10
CA ALA A 572 -11.28 3.03 3.49
C ALA A 572 -10.16 3.73 2.70
N LEU A 573 -8.96 3.80 3.27
CA LEU A 573 -7.77 4.33 2.62
C LEU A 573 -7.42 3.51 1.37
N ARG A 574 -7.35 2.17 1.50
CA ARG A 574 -7.12 1.24 0.39
C ARG A 574 -8.13 1.47 -0.74
N THR A 575 -9.43 1.45 -0.42
CA THR A 575 -10.51 1.71 -1.39
C THR A 575 -10.27 3.01 -2.17
N LEU A 576 -10.02 4.12 -1.47
CA LEU A 576 -9.88 5.44 -2.07
C LEU A 576 -8.60 5.57 -2.91
N VAL A 577 -7.45 5.13 -2.39
CA VAL A 577 -6.15 5.25 -3.07
C VAL A 577 -6.13 4.44 -4.37
N LEU A 578 -6.53 3.17 -4.32
CA LEU A 578 -6.56 2.30 -5.50
C LEU A 578 -7.56 2.84 -6.53
N SER A 579 -8.72 3.34 -6.09
CA SER A 579 -9.75 3.85 -6.99
C SER A 579 -9.32 5.13 -7.70
N PHE A 580 -8.72 6.10 -7.01
CA PHE A 580 -8.32 7.34 -7.66
C PHE A 580 -7.16 7.14 -8.64
N GLU A 581 -6.16 6.31 -8.31
CA GLU A 581 -5.05 6.03 -9.24
C GLU A 581 -5.56 5.30 -10.50
N LEU A 582 -6.48 4.33 -10.37
CA LEU A 582 -7.10 3.69 -11.54
C LEU A 582 -8.01 4.64 -12.34
N LEU A 583 -8.69 5.59 -11.70
CA LEU A 583 -9.47 6.63 -12.39
C LEU A 583 -8.56 7.56 -13.21
N ARG A 584 -7.35 7.88 -12.75
CA ARG A 584 -6.37 8.67 -13.54
C ARG A 584 -6.01 7.99 -14.86
N LEU A 585 -5.94 6.66 -14.89
CA LEU A 585 -5.70 5.87 -16.11
C LEU A 585 -6.85 5.95 -17.14
N ARG A 586 -8.05 6.40 -16.73
CA ARG A 586 -9.18 6.67 -17.64
C ARG A 586 -9.07 8.02 -18.35
N GLY A 587 -8.05 8.82 -18.03
CA GLY A 587 -7.70 10.05 -18.74
C GLY A 587 -8.52 11.28 -18.36
N PRO A 588 -8.48 12.35 -19.17
CA PRO A 588 -8.95 13.68 -18.79
C PRO A 588 -10.42 13.78 -18.36
N ALA A 589 -11.27 12.83 -18.77
CA ALA A 589 -12.69 12.79 -18.39
C ALA A 589 -12.91 12.43 -16.92
N ALA A 590 -12.04 11.58 -16.33
CA ALA A 590 -12.12 11.13 -14.95
C ALA A 590 -11.22 11.93 -13.98
N ALA A 591 -10.50 12.94 -14.50
CA ALA A 591 -9.52 13.71 -13.72
C ALA A 591 -10.14 14.49 -12.55
N ASP A 592 -11.34 15.06 -12.73
CA ASP A 592 -12.04 15.79 -11.67
C ASP A 592 -12.55 14.82 -10.58
N ASP A 593 -12.99 13.60 -10.93
CA ASP A 593 -13.44 12.57 -9.98
C ASP A 593 -12.29 11.87 -9.24
N ALA A 594 -11.19 11.55 -9.92
CA ALA A 594 -9.98 11.05 -9.28
C ALA A 594 -9.47 12.04 -8.21
N ALA A 595 -9.43 13.33 -8.53
CA ALA A 595 -9.06 14.36 -7.57
C ALA A 595 -10.06 14.47 -6.40
N ARG A 596 -11.37 14.33 -6.65
CA ARG A 596 -12.41 14.31 -5.61
C ARG A 596 -12.23 13.15 -4.63
N TRP A 597 -11.97 11.93 -5.13
CA TRP A 597 -11.72 10.76 -4.27
C TRP A 597 -10.41 10.86 -3.50
N ALA A 598 -9.35 11.41 -4.10
CA ALA A 598 -8.10 11.70 -3.41
C ALA A 598 -8.27 12.79 -2.33
N THR A 599 -9.06 13.83 -2.57
CA THR A 599 -9.37 14.87 -1.56
C THR A 599 -10.10 14.28 -0.35
N ARG A 600 -11.03 13.33 -0.57
CA ARG A 600 -11.77 12.65 0.51
C ARG A 600 -10.88 11.84 1.45
N ILE A 601 -9.65 11.46 1.04
CA ILE A 601 -8.65 10.84 1.94
C ILE A 601 -8.17 11.85 2.99
N LEU A 602 -7.97 13.10 2.57
CA LEU A 602 -7.54 14.20 3.43
C LEU A 602 -8.67 14.63 4.37
N ASP A 603 -9.88 14.82 3.81
CA ASP A 603 -11.08 15.24 4.56
C ASP A 603 -11.48 14.21 5.65
N ALA A 604 -11.23 12.93 5.40
CA ALA A 604 -11.50 11.85 6.34
C ALA A 604 -10.33 11.51 7.27
N HIS A 605 -9.23 12.28 7.21
CA HIS A 605 -8.01 12.10 8.02
C HIS A 605 -7.47 10.66 8.05
N LEU A 606 -7.46 10.00 6.88
CA LEU A 606 -7.06 8.59 6.75
C LEU A 606 -5.55 8.37 6.62
N VAL A 607 -4.76 9.44 6.61
CA VAL A 607 -3.30 9.45 6.43
C VAL A 607 -2.65 10.36 7.46
N GLY A 608 -1.39 10.08 7.79
CA GLY A 608 -0.50 10.92 8.59
C GLY A 608 0.16 12.03 7.76
N PRO A 609 1.20 12.70 8.28
CA PRO A 609 1.83 13.85 7.63
C PRO A 609 2.45 13.54 6.25
N ALA A 610 3.19 12.44 6.13
CA ALA A 610 3.87 12.09 4.87
C ALA A 610 2.84 11.65 3.82
N GLY A 611 1.86 10.84 4.21
CA GLY A 611 0.73 10.48 3.35
C GLY A 611 -0.11 11.69 2.96
N HIS A 612 -0.32 12.67 3.84
CA HIS A 612 -1.04 13.92 3.54
C HIS A 612 -0.33 14.71 2.43
N ALA A 613 0.98 14.94 2.54
CA ALA A 613 1.75 15.64 1.52
C ALA A 613 1.78 14.86 0.19
N LEU A 614 2.03 13.54 0.23
CA LEU A 614 1.99 12.68 -0.96
C LEU A 614 0.63 12.74 -1.67
N ILE A 615 -0.48 12.59 -0.96
CA ILE A 615 -1.83 12.65 -1.54
C ILE A 615 -2.12 14.04 -2.10
N THR A 616 -1.59 15.11 -1.49
CA THR A 616 -1.66 16.49 -2.02
C THR A 616 -0.96 16.59 -3.39
N GLU A 617 0.24 16.00 -3.56
CA GLU A 617 0.89 15.86 -4.88
C GLU A 617 0.02 15.07 -5.86
N ARG A 618 -0.59 13.97 -5.40
CA ARG A 618 -1.43 13.12 -6.26
C ARG A 618 -2.68 13.86 -6.76
N ILE A 619 -3.28 14.72 -5.94
CA ILE A 619 -4.41 15.59 -6.36
C ILE A 619 -3.97 16.58 -7.45
N SER A 620 -2.78 17.17 -7.33
CA SER A 620 -2.17 17.94 -8.43
C SER A 620 -2.02 17.09 -9.69
N ALA A 621 -1.44 15.89 -9.54
CA ALA A 621 -1.21 14.95 -10.63
C ALA A 621 -2.49 14.36 -11.25
N CYS A 622 -3.64 14.41 -10.57
CA CYS A 622 -4.97 14.16 -11.15
C CYS A 622 -5.36 15.30 -12.11
N TYR A 623 -5.30 16.55 -11.64
CA TYR A 623 -5.68 17.71 -12.44
C TYR A 623 -4.74 17.98 -13.62
N ALA A 624 -3.45 17.65 -13.50
CA ALA A 624 -2.45 17.84 -14.55
C ALA A 624 -2.77 17.09 -15.86
N ILE A 625 -3.43 15.93 -15.77
CA ILE A 625 -3.85 15.09 -16.91
C ILE A 625 -4.80 15.87 -17.85
N ARG A 626 -5.59 16.81 -17.32
CA ARG A 626 -6.54 17.62 -18.09
C ARG A 626 -5.83 18.83 -18.72
N THR A 627 -5.13 18.57 -19.82
CA THR A 627 -4.32 19.55 -20.58
C THR A 627 -5.14 20.60 -21.34
N GLY A 628 -6.41 20.33 -21.66
CA GLY A 628 -7.32 21.23 -22.39
C GLY A 628 -7.24 21.08 -23.91
N THR A 629 -8.23 21.61 -24.63
CA THR A 629 -8.35 21.47 -26.09
C THR A 629 -8.05 22.76 -26.86
N GLY A 630 -7.52 22.62 -28.08
CA GLY A 630 -7.15 23.73 -28.97
C GLY A 630 -5.94 24.56 -28.48
N HIS A 631 -5.55 25.56 -29.28
CA HIS A 631 -4.40 26.44 -28.97
C HIS A 631 -4.53 27.14 -27.62
N TYR A 632 -5.74 27.53 -27.23
CA TYR A 632 -6.04 28.18 -25.95
C TYR A 632 -6.15 27.22 -24.75
N LYS A 633 -5.96 25.90 -24.95
CA LYS A 633 -6.06 24.87 -23.91
C LYS A 633 -7.38 24.96 -23.11
N LEU A 634 -8.49 25.19 -23.80
CA LEU A 634 -9.80 25.42 -23.18
C LEU A 634 -10.21 24.20 -22.36
N GLY A 635 -10.77 24.45 -21.17
CA GLY A 635 -11.15 23.38 -20.23
C GLY A 635 -9.97 22.65 -19.56
N SER A 636 -8.74 23.18 -19.65
CA SER A 636 -7.61 22.69 -18.86
C SER A 636 -7.82 22.87 -17.35
N ARG A 637 -7.17 22.03 -16.54
CA ARG A 637 -7.06 22.19 -15.08
C ARG A 637 -5.66 22.57 -14.61
N ARG A 638 -4.73 22.95 -15.51
CA ARG A 638 -3.32 23.29 -15.17
C ARG A 638 -3.17 24.25 -13.98
N ARG A 639 -3.94 25.36 -13.93
CA ARG A 639 -3.89 26.30 -12.78
C ARG A 639 -4.35 25.65 -11.46
N LYS A 640 -5.32 24.74 -11.50
CA LYS A 640 -5.78 23.99 -10.32
C LYS A 640 -4.72 22.97 -9.88
N ALA A 641 -4.13 22.24 -10.83
CA ALA A 641 -2.99 21.35 -10.55
C ALA A 641 -1.83 22.12 -9.90
N ALA A 642 -1.46 23.26 -10.47
CA ALA A 642 -0.39 24.10 -9.96
C ALA A 642 -0.66 24.61 -8.53
N LEU A 643 -1.90 25.02 -8.21
CA LEU A 643 -2.30 25.35 -6.83
C LEU A 643 -2.09 24.17 -5.86
N TRP A 644 -2.51 22.96 -6.24
CA TRP A 644 -2.29 21.76 -5.42
C TRP A 644 -0.81 21.40 -5.28
N ALA A 645 0.03 21.69 -6.28
CA ALA A 645 1.48 21.53 -6.17
C ALA A 645 2.11 22.57 -5.21
N VAL A 646 1.62 23.81 -5.17
CA VAL A 646 2.02 24.80 -4.14
C VAL A 646 1.63 24.33 -2.73
N LEU A 647 0.42 23.80 -2.55
CA LEU A 647 -0.02 23.23 -1.28
C LEU A 647 0.85 22.03 -0.86
N ALA A 648 1.23 21.17 -1.80
CA ALA A 648 2.16 20.08 -1.53
C ALA A 648 3.54 20.59 -1.09
N ALA A 649 4.06 21.65 -1.73
CA ALA A 649 5.32 22.28 -1.34
C ALA A 649 5.27 22.84 0.09
N GLN A 650 4.16 23.51 0.46
CA GLN A 650 3.94 24.00 1.81
C GLN A 650 3.83 22.85 2.84
N ASN A 651 3.13 21.77 2.50
CA ASN A 651 2.98 20.58 3.35
C ASN A 651 4.31 19.84 3.58
N TRP A 652 5.22 19.84 2.59
CA TRP A 652 6.58 19.29 2.74
C TRP A 652 7.51 20.20 3.53
N PHE A 653 7.42 21.52 3.32
CA PHE A 653 8.17 22.51 4.10
C PHE A 653 7.83 22.43 5.60
N GLN A 654 6.55 22.27 5.95
CA GLN A 654 6.10 22.04 7.33
C GLN A 654 6.58 20.72 7.96
N GLN A 655 7.13 19.80 7.16
CA GLN A 655 7.72 18.53 7.59
C GLN A 655 9.25 18.51 7.47
N GLU A 656 9.87 19.69 7.29
CA GLU A 656 11.31 19.89 7.16
C GLU A 656 11.94 19.16 5.94
N LYS A 657 11.12 18.74 4.97
CA LYS A 657 11.52 18.03 3.73
C LYS A 657 11.83 19.02 2.61
N ALA A 658 12.95 19.73 2.72
CA ALA A 658 13.35 20.78 1.77
C ALA A 658 13.36 20.30 0.31
N VAL A 659 13.89 19.11 0.02
CA VAL A 659 14.01 18.59 -1.35
C VAL A 659 12.64 18.24 -1.94
N GLN A 660 11.72 17.65 -1.16
CA GLN A 660 10.36 17.40 -1.66
C GLN A 660 9.58 18.71 -1.84
N ALA A 661 9.77 19.69 -0.94
CA ALA A 661 9.16 21.01 -1.06
C ALA A 661 9.62 21.74 -2.34
N GLU A 662 10.93 21.73 -2.63
CA GLU A 662 11.53 22.29 -3.84
C GLU A 662 10.96 21.63 -5.11
N ARG A 663 10.90 20.29 -5.15
CA ARG A 663 10.32 19.52 -6.28
C ARG A 663 8.84 19.83 -6.53
N ALA A 664 8.05 19.97 -5.47
CA ALA A 664 6.64 20.30 -5.57
C ALA A 664 6.45 21.74 -6.07
N LEU A 665 7.28 22.68 -5.61
CA LEU A 665 7.25 24.07 -6.09
C LEU A 665 7.67 24.19 -7.56
N ASP A 666 8.75 23.51 -7.97
CA ASP A 666 9.16 23.41 -9.38
C ASP A 666 8.04 22.85 -10.27
N THR A 667 7.30 21.86 -9.78
CA THR A 667 6.15 21.29 -10.47
C THR A 667 5.03 22.33 -10.62
N ALA A 668 4.77 23.14 -9.59
CA ALA A 668 3.80 24.24 -9.67
C ALA A 668 4.21 25.29 -10.72
N LEU A 669 5.47 25.73 -10.71
CA LEU A 669 6.01 26.71 -11.67
C LEU A 669 5.88 26.21 -13.12
N LYS A 670 6.27 24.96 -13.40
CA LYS A 670 6.10 24.31 -14.70
C LYS A 670 4.62 24.30 -15.14
N LEU A 671 3.68 24.03 -14.23
CA LEU A 671 2.24 24.00 -14.51
C LEU A 671 1.64 25.41 -14.73
N PHE A 672 2.16 26.45 -14.08
CA PHE A 672 1.85 27.85 -14.37
C PHE A 672 2.46 28.33 -15.70
N ASN A 673 3.36 27.54 -16.31
CA ASN A 673 4.15 27.86 -17.51
C ASN A 673 5.15 29.01 -17.29
N THR A 674 5.59 29.22 -16.05
CA THR A 674 6.67 30.16 -15.73
C THR A 674 8.01 29.49 -15.99
N ARG A 675 8.80 30.02 -16.93
CA ARG A 675 10.17 29.54 -17.16
C ARG A 675 11.04 30.00 -15.99
N ILE A 676 11.93 29.13 -15.50
CA ILE A 676 13.06 29.56 -14.67
C ILE A 676 14.11 30.05 -15.66
N GLU A 677 14.41 31.35 -15.65
CA GLU A 677 15.50 31.89 -16.44
C GLU A 677 16.78 31.87 -15.60
N HIS A 678 17.72 30.99 -15.95
CA HIS A 678 19.09 31.11 -15.47
C HIS A 678 19.73 32.32 -16.15
N SER A 679 19.87 33.42 -15.40
CA SER A 679 20.58 34.62 -15.86
C SER A 679 22.03 34.25 -16.19
N GLY A 680 22.36 34.21 -17.47
CA GLY A 680 23.66 33.72 -17.93
C GLY A 680 24.81 34.64 -17.55
N THR A 681 25.61 34.25 -16.55
CA THR A 681 26.99 34.73 -16.39
C THR A 681 27.82 33.63 -15.73
N PRO A 682 28.87 33.07 -16.38
CA PRO A 682 29.67 32.02 -15.79
C PRO A 682 30.42 32.54 -14.55
N GLY A 683 30.12 31.99 -13.37
CA GLY A 683 30.77 32.36 -12.10
C GLY A 683 29.90 33.10 -11.09
N SER A 684 28.63 33.39 -11.40
CA SER A 684 27.66 33.92 -10.42
C SER A 684 26.71 32.81 -9.95
N VAL A 685 26.56 32.64 -8.63
CA VAL A 685 25.50 31.81 -8.02
C VAL A 685 24.20 32.62 -8.01
N GLY A 686 23.72 32.97 -9.20
CA GLY A 686 22.60 33.89 -9.41
C GLY A 686 21.23 33.23 -9.26
N LEU A 687 20.37 33.86 -8.47
CA LEU A 687 18.99 33.45 -8.24
C LEU A 687 18.19 33.47 -9.56
N GLY A 688 17.85 32.29 -10.11
CA GLY A 688 17.09 32.21 -11.36
C GLY A 688 15.68 32.78 -11.21
N SER A 689 15.36 33.84 -11.95
CA SER A 689 14.06 34.52 -11.88
C SER A 689 12.94 33.62 -12.41
N VAL A 690 11.81 33.62 -11.70
CA VAL A 690 10.56 33.02 -12.17
C VAL A 690 9.93 33.99 -13.18
N GLY A 691 9.49 33.50 -14.35
CA GLY A 691 8.71 34.32 -15.28
C GLY A 691 7.41 34.83 -14.63
N LYS A 692 7.10 36.13 -14.76
CA LYS A 692 6.06 36.82 -13.98
C LYS A 692 4.71 36.08 -13.96
N LEU A 693 4.23 35.76 -12.77
CA LEU A 693 2.90 35.18 -12.53
C LEU A 693 1.76 36.20 -12.75
N PRO A 694 0.50 35.73 -12.97
CA PRO A 694 -0.61 36.62 -13.34
C PRO A 694 -1.06 37.63 -12.27
N TYR A 695 -0.65 37.44 -11.01
CA TYR A 695 -1.03 38.29 -9.88
C TYR A 695 0.20 38.52 -8.99
N ASP A 696 0.43 39.76 -8.58
CA ASP A 696 1.63 40.13 -7.82
C ASP A 696 1.64 39.49 -6.41
N ASP A 697 0.50 39.38 -5.73
CA ASP A 697 0.38 38.68 -4.43
C ASP A 697 0.77 37.19 -4.53
N MET A 698 0.44 36.57 -5.66
CA MET A 698 0.77 35.16 -5.94
C MET A 698 2.26 34.98 -6.24
N GLN A 699 2.87 35.96 -6.91
CA GLN A 699 4.32 36.03 -7.13
C GLN A 699 5.04 36.16 -5.79
N LEU A 700 4.64 37.13 -4.96
CA LEU A 700 5.18 37.35 -3.61
C LEU A 700 5.09 36.09 -2.74
N PHE A 701 3.94 35.41 -2.71
CA PHE A 701 3.79 34.17 -1.94
C PHE A 701 4.76 33.06 -2.40
N ILE A 702 4.91 32.88 -3.71
CA ILE A 702 5.78 31.85 -4.29
C ILE A 702 7.27 32.19 -4.06
N ASP A 703 7.65 33.47 -4.15
CA ASP A 703 9.02 33.90 -3.90
C ASP A 703 9.39 33.77 -2.41
N LEU A 704 8.47 34.10 -1.50
CA LEU A 704 8.64 33.87 -0.05
C LEU A 704 8.76 32.38 0.28
N LEU A 705 7.88 31.53 -0.25
CA LEU A 705 7.93 30.08 -0.03
C LEU A 705 9.24 29.49 -0.58
N ARG A 706 9.74 29.99 -1.72
CA ARG A 706 11.02 29.57 -2.29
C ARG A 706 12.21 29.98 -1.40
N GLN A 707 12.21 31.18 -0.85
CA GLN A 707 13.22 31.63 0.12
C GLN A 707 13.22 30.76 1.38
N GLN A 708 12.04 30.45 1.92
CA GLN A 708 11.89 29.57 3.09
C GLN A 708 12.42 28.15 2.82
N ILE A 709 12.08 27.55 1.67
CA ILE A 709 12.59 26.23 1.27
C ILE A 709 14.11 26.24 1.09
N MET A 710 14.67 27.32 0.51
CA MET A 710 16.12 27.47 0.34
C MET A 710 16.85 27.59 1.69
N GLY A 711 16.32 28.39 2.63
CA GLY A 711 16.87 28.48 3.98
C GLY A 711 16.86 27.14 4.72
N LEU A 712 15.74 26.42 4.65
CA LEU A 712 15.63 25.06 5.20
C LEU A 712 16.62 24.07 4.55
N ARG A 713 16.84 24.16 3.22
CA ARG A 713 17.82 23.31 2.53
C ARG A 713 19.25 23.59 3.01
N LEU A 714 19.61 24.86 3.21
CA LEU A 714 20.92 25.27 3.74
C LEU A 714 21.12 24.76 5.17
N LEU A 715 20.10 24.92 6.02
CA LEU A 715 20.09 24.40 7.40
C LEU A 715 20.27 22.87 7.43
N ASN A 716 19.53 22.14 6.59
CA ASN A 716 19.65 20.68 6.46
C ASN A 716 21.04 20.23 5.93
N GLN A 717 21.75 21.10 5.21
CA GLN A 717 23.15 20.88 4.77
C GLN A 717 24.20 21.29 5.82
N GLY A 718 23.77 21.83 6.97
CA GLY A 718 24.66 22.26 8.06
C GLY A 718 25.19 23.69 7.92
N TYR A 719 24.65 24.49 7.01
CA TYR A 719 24.87 25.94 7.01
C TYR A 719 23.95 26.59 8.05
N VAL A 720 24.55 27.15 9.08
CA VAL A 720 23.89 28.03 10.05
C VAL A 720 24.30 29.46 9.70
N ASP A 721 23.37 30.41 9.68
CA ASP A 721 23.73 31.83 9.62
C ASP A 721 24.44 32.20 10.93
N ASP A 722 25.71 32.60 10.85
CA ASP A 722 26.54 32.97 12.02
C ASP A 722 26.04 34.25 12.73
N ASP A 723 25.12 35.01 12.11
CA ASP A 723 24.61 36.29 12.61
C ASP A 723 23.70 36.19 13.87
N ASP A 724 23.27 34.99 14.27
CA ASP A 724 22.39 34.75 15.44
C ASP A 724 23.09 34.09 16.66
N LEU A 725 24.44 34.02 16.66
CA LEU A 725 25.21 33.55 17.82
C LEU A 725 25.66 34.71 18.73
N PRO A 726 25.27 34.75 20.03
CA PRO A 726 25.74 35.80 20.94
C PRO A 726 27.24 35.64 21.21
N ASP A 727 28.00 36.64 20.77
CA ASP A 727 29.44 36.63 20.64
C ASP A 727 30.17 36.30 21.96
N ARG A 728 30.76 35.10 22.03
CA ARG A 728 31.50 34.57 23.18
C ARG A 728 33.01 34.53 22.93
N ARG A 729 33.59 35.61 22.39
CA ARG A 729 35.05 35.69 22.17
C ARG A 729 35.69 37.09 22.22
N ALA A 730 35.45 37.85 23.29
CA ALA A 730 36.25 39.04 23.62
C ALA A 730 36.59 39.12 25.11
N ALA A 731 37.60 38.36 25.54
CA ALA A 731 38.12 38.41 26.92
C ALA A 731 39.63 38.14 26.97
N GLN A 732 40.44 38.98 26.31
CA GLN A 732 41.88 39.13 26.59
C GLN A 732 42.44 40.45 26.03
N THR A 733 42.69 41.39 26.95
CA THR A 733 43.84 42.33 27.00
C THR A 733 44.22 43.17 25.76
N SER A 734 44.04 44.50 25.86
CA SER A 734 45.16 45.43 26.07
C SER A 734 44.66 46.86 26.37
N ASP A 735 45.40 47.59 27.18
CA ASP A 735 45.11 48.96 27.65
C ASP A 735 45.48 50.03 26.60
N ASP A 736 44.76 51.16 26.59
CA ASP A 736 45.29 52.55 26.73
C ASP A 736 44.22 53.62 26.37
N ASP A 737 44.45 54.86 26.86
CA ASP A 737 43.70 56.14 26.71
C ASP A 737 43.06 56.43 25.32
N ASP A 738 42.06 57.32 25.16
CA ASP A 738 41.64 58.51 25.93
C ASP A 738 40.12 58.80 25.70
N GLY A 739 39.48 59.61 26.55
CA GLY A 739 38.00 59.70 26.60
C GLY A 739 37.31 60.90 25.93
N GLU A 740 35.97 60.80 25.75
CA GLU A 740 35.03 61.93 25.91
C GLU A 740 33.58 61.44 26.17
N GLU A 741 32.81 62.16 27.00
CA GLU A 741 31.44 61.78 27.42
C GLU A 741 30.35 62.19 26.41
N GLY A 742 29.35 61.33 26.21
CA GLY A 742 28.21 61.62 25.32
C GLY A 742 26.98 60.74 25.53
N GLY A 743 26.44 60.67 26.75
CA GLY A 743 25.34 59.76 27.07
C GLY A 743 23.94 60.24 26.68
N VAL A 744 23.17 59.43 25.92
CA VAL A 744 21.69 59.55 25.84
C VAL A 744 21.00 58.17 25.87
N LYS A 745 20.33 57.91 27.00
CA LYS A 745 19.10 57.11 27.23
C LYS A 745 18.68 56.07 26.17
N GLY A 746 18.62 54.80 26.61
CA GLY A 746 17.91 53.74 25.89
C GLY A 746 16.38 53.85 25.94
N ALA A 747 15.71 53.15 25.02
CA ALA A 747 14.27 52.92 24.98
C ALA A 747 13.98 51.43 25.17
N LYS A 748 12.92 51.10 25.90
CA LYS A 748 12.45 49.72 26.10
C LYS A 748 11.85 49.16 24.80
N VAL A 749 12.07 47.87 24.58
CA VAL A 749 11.20 47.03 23.74
C VAL A 749 9.99 46.63 24.59
N GLU A 750 8.78 46.75 24.05
CA GLU A 750 7.58 46.10 24.59
C GLU A 750 7.20 44.90 23.71
N ASP A 751 6.91 43.77 24.35
CA ASP A 751 6.48 42.53 23.69
C ASP A 751 5.11 42.69 23.02
N ILE A 752 4.95 42.13 21.82
CA ILE A 752 3.63 41.93 21.20
C ILE A 752 3.42 40.42 21.01
N GLN A 753 2.52 39.84 21.82
CA GLN A 753 1.97 38.51 21.59
C GLN A 753 0.91 38.54 20.47
N PRO A 754 0.71 37.45 19.71
CA PRO A 754 -0.21 37.42 18.58
C PRO A 754 -1.67 37.29 19.00
N GLU A 755 -2.53 38.21 18.55
CA GLU A 755 -3.99 38.09 18.69
C GLU A 755 -4.59 37.08 17.69
N ALA A 756 -5.56 36.30 18.17
CA ALA A 756 -6.32 35.34 17.36
C ALA A 756 -7.46 36.03 16.60
N LEU A 757 -7.70 35.60 15.35
CA LEU A 757 -8.84 36.09 14.56
C LEU A 757 -10.19 35.61 15.13
N ASP A 758 -11.13 36.55 15.35
CA ASP A 758 -12.55 36.23 15.42
C ASP A 758 -13.40 37.08 14.44
N LYS A 759 -14.65 36.66 14.27
CA LYS A 759 -15.47 36.81 13.07
C LYS A 759 -16.14 38.20 12.95
N SER A 760 -16.31 38.66 11.71
CA SER A 760 -17.06 39.88 11.39
C SER A 760 -18.59 39.69 11.46
N PRO A 761 -19.38 40.73 11.80
CA PRO A 761 -20.79 40.58 12.14
C PRO A 761 -21.77 40.72 10.95
N ARG A 762 -22.85 39.92 10.96
CA ARG A 762 -24.00 40.06 10.06
C ARG A 762 -24.97 41.18 10.50
N ALA A 763 -25.53 41.90 9.52
CA ALA A 763 -26.55 42.91 9.75
C ALA A 763 -27.94 42.31 10.08
N LYS A 764 -28.74 43.07 10.84
CA LYS A 764 -29.96 42.62 11.54
C LYS A 764 -31.23 42.69 10.68
N ARG A 765 -32.17 41.77 10.91
CA ARG A 765 -33.61 42.12 10.98
C ARG A 765 -34.34 41.27 12.02
N LYS A 766 -35.31 41.89 12.70
CA LYS A 766 -35.94 41.43 13.95
C LYS A 766 -37.01 40.37 13.68
N SER A 767 -37.18 39.43 14.60
CA SER A 767 -38.41 38.65 14.77
C SER A 767 -39.00 38.95 16.16
N LEU A 768 -40.33 39.05 16.25
CA LEU A 768 -41.06 39.22 17.51
C LEU A 768 -41.60 37.85 17.94
N MET A 769 -41.48 37.49 19.22
CA MET A 769 -42.23 36.38 19.81
C MET A 769 -43.66 36.80 20.14
N VAL A 770 -44.62 35.87 20.06
CA VAL A 770 -45.60 35.51 21.11
C VAL A 770 -46.14 34.10 20.80
N ALA A 771 -46.50 33.33 21.83
CA ALA A 771 -46.97 31.93 21.75
C ALA A 771 -48.51 31.81 21.67
N GLY A 772 -49.01 30.59 21.40
CA GLY A 772 -50.44 30.24 21.52
C GLY A 772 -50.75 28.83 21.01
N GLU A 773 -51.55 28.06 21.76
CA GLU A 773 -51.89 26.65 21.50
C GLU A 773 -53.10 26.47 20.57
N GLY A 774 -53.34 25.24 20.07
CA GLY A 774 -54.72 24.79 19.80
C GLY A 774 -54.99 23.93 18.55
N MET A 775 -55.26 22.63 18.79
CA MET A 775 -56.23 21.76 18.07
C MET A 775 -56.24 21.65 16.53
N GLY A 776 -55.92 20.43 16.05
CA GLY A 776 -56.95 19.51 15.53
C GLY A 776 -57.37 19.57 14.04
N GLY A 777 -57.52 18.38 13.44
CA GLY A 777 -58.23 18.16 12.18
C GLY A 777 -57.34 17.76 10.99
N GLY A 778 -57.46 16.52 10.54
CA GLY A 778 -56.91 16.09 9.25
C GLY A 778 -57.99 16.03 8.16
N VAL A 779 -57.57 15.90 6.90
CA VAL A 779 -58.23 15.16 5.80
C VAL A 779 -57.25 15.16 4.61
N GLY A 780 -57.39 14.16 3.72
CA GLY A 780 -56.48 13.86 2.61
C GLY A 780 -56.58 14.76 1.36
N PRO A 781 -56.03 14.28 0.23
CA PRO A 781 -55.41 15.12 -0.80
C PRO A 781 -56.32 15.42 -1.99
N LEU A 782 -55.87 16.31 -2.89
CA LEU A 782 -56.11 16.23 -4.35
C LEU A 782 -55.25 17.26 -5.11
N SER A 783 -54.67 16.84 -6.24
CA SER A 783 -54.15 17.72 -7.29
C SER A 783 -55.20 17.88 -8.39
N PRO A 784 -55.19 19.00 -9.13
CA PRO A 784 -55.58 18.97 -10.54
C PRO A 784 -54.56 19.65 -11.47
N ALA A 785 -54.69 19.37 -12.77
CA ALA A 785 -53.77 19.76 -13.82
C ALA A 785 -54.25 20.97 -14.64
N ALA A 786 -53.29 21.56 -15.37
CA ALA A 786 -53.37 22.19 -16.69
C ALA A 786 -54.63 23.01 -17.11
N LEU A 787 -54.39 24.24 -17.56
CA LEU A 787 -55.12 24.86 -18.67
C LEU A 787 -54.18 25.77 -19.47
N ALA A 788 -54.35 25.79 -20.80
CA ALA A 788 -53.59 26.61 -21.75
C ALA A 788 -54.54 27.53 -22.54
N VAL A 789 -54.03 28.64 -23.09
CA VAL A 789 -54.73 29.47 -24.08
C VAL A 789 -53.77 29.90 -25.19
N GLU A 790 -54.25 29.84 -26.43
CA GLU A 790 -53.53 30.01 -27.70
C GLU A 790 -53.45 31.47 -28.21
N ARG A 791 -52.67 31.69 -29.31
CA ARG A 791 -53.01 32.36 -30.61
C ARG A 791 -51.84 33.23 -31.16
N ARG A 792 -51.57 33.33 -32.49
CA ARG A 792 -52.03 32.61 -33.71
C ARG A 792 -51.13 32.99 -34.92
N GLU A 793 -51.33 32.29 -36.06
CA GLU A 793 -51.01 32.68 -37.46
C GLU A 793 -49.52 32.77 -37.89
N GLY A 794 -49.12 32.39 -39.12
CA GLY A 794 -49.83 31.78 -40.27
C GLY A 794 -48.85 30.91 -41.11
N GLU A 795 -49.29 29.79 -41.69
CA GLU A 795 -49.67 29.59 -43.12
C GLU A 795 -48.52 29.16 -44.06
N GLY A 796 -48.83 28.22 -44.99
CA GLY A 796 -47.94 27.78 -46.08
C GLY A 796 -47.66 26.27 -46.13
N GLY A 797 -48.42 25.51 -46.93
CA GLY A 797 -48.15 24.09 -47.22
C GLY A 797 -47.10 23.88 -48.33
N GLY A 798 -46.76 22.66 -48.76
CA GLY A 798 -47.21 21.33 -48.33
C GLY A 798 -46.71 20.23 -49.30
N ARG A 799 -47.07 18.95 -49.04
CA ARG A 799 -46.79 17.72 -49.83
C ARG A 799 -45.30 17.36 -50.03
N VAL A 800 -44.83 16.24 -49.47
CA VAL A 800 -44.91 14.86 -50.00
C VAL A 800 -44.15 14.72 -51.33
N ASP A 801 -42.97 14.07 -51.29
CA ASP A 801 -42.84 12.76 -51.94
C ASP A 801 -41.67 11.91 -51.41
N GLU A 802 -41.60 10.68 -51.93
CA GLU A 802 -40.77 9.52 -51.57
C GLU A 802 -39.24 9.68 -51.79
N GLY A 803 -38.46 8.67 -51.37
CA GLY A 803 -37.19 8.34 -52.05
C GLY A 803 -36.09 7.72 -51.16
N PHE A 804 -35.71 6.48 -51.46
CA PHE A 804 -34.48 5.85 -50.97
C PHE A 804 -33.24 6.42 -51.70
N GLU A 805 -32.15 6.66 -50.97
CA GLU A 805 -30.88 5.90 -51.10
C GLU A 805 -30.08 5.96 -49.78
#